data_AF-A0AA38HA44-F1
#
_entry.id   AF-A0AA38HA44-F1
#
_cell.length_a   1.000
_cell.length_b   1.000
_cell.length_c   1.000
_cell.angle_alpha   90.00
_cell.angle_beta   90.00
_cell.angle_gamma   90.00
#
_symmetry.space_group_name_H-M   'P 1'
#
loop_
_entity.id
_entity.type
_entity.pdbx_description
1 polymer ?
#
loop_
_entity_poly.entity_id
_entity_poly.type
_entity_poly.pdbx_seq_one_letter_code
_entity_poly.pdbx_strand_id
1 'polypeptide(L)'
;MSRYQQAPYSDQSGYGNSYANNGAGGGFGGNSGGYGGNGGGQGGYNQGGGYAETPSGDYGDGGYGKYGNGGGAADGYPMAASNPYASAGSPVTRSKSKKKWWIIGGVLALLIIIGAVLGGVLGTVLNKNKGTSGGSSSNAGNGQAAGGNVVPSGASSVNTGALTATAANRVLAVATDTYMLPVYATGTNTANYAAPTVAASVAGTSWPSDPSAPSNNSIRAHPRLIAPGYKWNALTSGLIANNPYFNQWNRTIVANATDVLNKPPVAYTPDGGLSGSGVLDVAREMKLRVKNLAYAYRVTNDTRFAERAWLELSTAAGNNTDVPFGANDGTRWNPAHFLDVAEFCNVFAIGYDWLYERWTDTQRDQLMWTMLNLGLSLGEAALTQASSASTYSWWTGVPTNAIVNGNWNCVINGGLTMAALAIVDRDPTGRAQRIINLTVPNARLNCVQGASADGTWTEGPNYWYFGVNAAGEMSSALRSAYGDDRGLATADAGFAQTSAYHMYVQGMTSLFNYGDHGPNKFATTANSLMYWSTVFGQPQYSLYQRDRSDAPEPFSMFWYDPATTGTWWDGLAIDKHFDSATTEWATGRSSWASNDGTYWAMKAGQIPSHQNHGNMDIGDFVIDAMGQRFFGDLGSGQYLAPGYFNGDDKQDGTRWLYYNTRTEGQNTILINNANQQISATPSAQFGSSGTKQGAAPSFNLSSTDTAFFTMDMSGAYGSGASVRRGIRFLNGRRQFLIQDDISGIPSGQPIQWRAHTNASVTTNGATATLVLSGQTMIASILNAPSGVSFATASPTRASSDPALPTGDYSEDFPLPSDTKVLTINGPTDGSAWSNQVLLSPQWPAGVAAAAVTPKSVPVQSWSLTSHN
;
A
#
# COMPACT_ATOMS: atom_id res chain seq x y z
N MET A 1 -9.26 -11.86 15.53
CA MET A 1 -8.67 -11.03 14.46
C MET A 1 -7.23 -11.45 14.32
N SER A 2 -6.84 -12.15 13.24
CA SER A 2 -5.43 -12.29 12.90
C SER A 2 -4.90 -10.88 12.65
N ARG A 3 -4.03 -10.40 13.55
CA ARG A 3 -3.61 -9.00 13.70
C ARG A 3 -2.70 -8.46 12.58
N TYR A 4 -2.68 -9.14 11.43
CA TYR A 4 -1.96 -8.74 10.22
C TYR A 4 -2.84 -8.04 9.20
N GLN A 5 -4.04 -7.58 9.60
CA GLN A 5 -4.89 -6.79 8.71
C GLN A 5 -4.20 -5.45 8.43
N GLN A 6 -3.56 -5.36 7.26
CA GLN A 6 -3.39 -4.08 6.59
C GLN A 6 -4.78 -3.45 6.50
N ALA A 7 -4.90 -2.19 6.87
CA ALA A 7 -6.13 -1.45 6.58
C ALA A 7 -6.43 -1.61 5.08
N PRO A 8 -7.71 -1.78 4.68
CA PRO A 8 -8.07 -1.70 3.27
C PRO A 8 -7.80 -0.27 2.81
N TYR A 9 -6.56 -0.02 2.37
CA TYR A 9 -6.15 1.24 1.76
C TYR A 9 -6.75 1.41 0.35
N SER A 10 -7.40 0.35 -0.16
CA SER A 10 -8.01 0.24 -1.48
C SER A 10 -9.53 0.29 -1.39
N ASP A 11 -10.15 0.91 -2.40
CA ASP A 11 -11.60 0.92 -2.64
C ASP A 11 -12.13 -0.46 -3.06
N GLN A 12 -11.24 -1.40 -3.38
CA GLN A 12 -11.58 -2.79 -3.62
C GLN A 12 -11.58 -3.57 -2.30
N SER A 13 -12.76 -4.03 -1.91
CA SER A 13 -12.97 -5.01 -0.83
C SER A 13 -12.22 -6.34 -1.03
N GLY A 14 -11.52 -6.53 -2.16
CA GLY A 14 -10.80 -7.73 -2.57
C GLY A 14 -9.31 -7.81 -2.22
N TYR A 15 -8.64 -6.70 -1.83
CA TYR A 15 -7.24 -6.75 -1.36
C TYR A 15 -7.11 -7.14 0.12
N GLY A 16 -8.24 -7.39 0.79
CA GLY A 16 -8.28 -8.08 2.06
C GLY A 16 -8.07 -9.59 1.88
N ASN A 17 -6.82 -10.06 1.96
CA ASN A 17 -6.47 -11.43 2.34
C ASN A 17 -6.86 -12.57 1.35
N SER A 18 -7.10 -12.27 0.07
CA SER A 18 -7.44 -13.28 -0.95
C SER A 18 -6.24 -14.06 -1.49
N TYR A 19 -5.01 -13.52 -1.37
CA TYR A 19 -3.79 -14.21 -1.80
C TYR A 19 -3.22 -15.23 -0.79
N ALA A 20 -3.81 -15.35 0.41
CA ALA A 20 -3.32 -16.24 1.46
C ALA A 20 -4.04 -17.60 1.57
N ASN A 21 -5.04 -17.89 0.72
CA ASN A 21 -5.92 -19.04 0.95
C ASN A 21 -6.08 -20.01 -0.23
N ASN A 22 -5.00 -20.27 -0.97
CA ASN A 22 -4.89 -21.48 -1.80
C ASN A 22 -3.76 -22.36 -1.27
N GLY A 23 -4.01 -23.02 -0.12
CA GLY A 23 -3.00 -23.90 0.45
C GLY A 23 -3.31 -24.51 1.80
N ALA A 24 -4.52 -25.05 2.03
CA ALA A 24 -4.78 -26.19 2.92
C ALA A 24 -6.29 -26.35 3.17
N GLY A 25 -6.88 -27.46 2.71
CA GLY A 25 -8.26 -27.80 3.06
C GLY A 25 -8.88 -28.87 2.17
N GLY A 26 -8.27 -30.04 2.13
CA GLY A 26 -8.89 -31.20 1.49
C GLY A 26 -10.14 -31.67 2.24
N GLY A 27 -11.25 -31.76 1.49
CA GLY A 27 -12.33 -32.72 1.70
C GLY A 27 -13.51 -32.24 2.54
N PHE A 28 -14.65 -31.99 1.90
CA PHE A 28 -15.91 -32.73 2.16
C PHE A 28 -16.91 -32.55 1.00
N GLY A 29 -17.21 -33.69 0.37
CA GLY A 29 -18.36 -34.11 -0.43
C GLY A 29 -19.41 -33.12 -0.97
N GLY A 30 -19.57 -33.18 -2.30
CA GLY A 30 -20.86 -33.55 -2.91
C GLY A 30 -21.67 -32.42 -3.54
N ASN A 31 -21.69 -32.36 -4.88
CA ASN A 31 -22.83 -32.77 -5.71
C ASN A 31 -22.70 -32.14 -7.12
N SER A 32 -22.24 -32.92 -8.10
CA SER A 32 -22.27 -32.55 -9.52
C SER A 32 -23.33 -33.36 -10.25
N GLY A 33 -24.39 -32.69 -10.70
CA GLY A 33 -25.06 -33.04 -11.97
C GLY A 33 -24.51 -32.07 -13.01
N GLY A 34 -24.23 -32.42 -14.26
CA GLY A 34 -24.68 -33.52 -15.11
C GLY A 34 -24.85 -32.91 -16.51
N TYR A 35 -24.47 -33.66 -17.56
CA TYR A 35 -24.49 -33.33 -19.00
C TYR A 35 -23.34 -32.41 -19.45
N GLY A 36 -22.48 -32.75 -20.44
CA GLY A 36 -22.57 -33.59 -21.65
C GLY A 36 -22.08 -32.67 -22.79
N GLY A 37 -20.99 -32.92 -23.54
CA GLY A 37 -20.69 -34.04 -24.43
C GLY A 37 -20.49 -33.47 -25.86
N ASN A 38 -19.46 -33.97 -26.58
CA ASN A 38 -19.03 -33.67 -27.96
C ASN A 38 -18.38 -32.30 -28.24
N GLY A 39 -17.32 -32.16 -29.05
CA GLY A 39 -16.53 -33.04 -29.92
C GLY A 39 -15.53 -32.12 -30.65
N GLY A 40 -14.24 -32.40 -30.71
CA GLY A 40 -13.63 -33.19 -31.80
C GLY A 40 -13.40 -32.35 -33.07
N GLY A 41 -12.15 -31.97 -33.36
CA GLY A 41 -11.79 -31.38 -34.67
C GLY A 41 -10.35 -30.85 -34.77
N GLN A 42 -9.43 -31.70 -35.25
CA GLN A 42 -8.06 -31.38 -35.66
C GLN A 42 -7.99 -30.80 -37.09
N GLY A 43 -6.97 -29.96 -37.34
CA GLY A 43 -6.39 -29.62 -38.65
C GLY A 43 -5.72 -28.23 -38.58
N GLY A 44 -4.47 -27.94 -38.97
CA GLY A 44 -3.45 -28.66 -39.73
C GLY A 44 -2.96 -27.80 -40.91
N TYR A 45 -1.86 -27.04 -40.73
CA TYR A 45 -0.98 -26.35 -41.72
C TYR A 45 -1.64 -25.28 -42.64
N ASN A 46 -1.03 -24.15 -43.04
CA ASN A 46 0.29 -23.92 -43.64
C ASN A 46 0.64 -22.40 -43.72
N GLN A 47 1.91 -22.12 -44.07
CA GLN A 47 2.69 -20.88 -44.17
C GLN A 47 2.12 -19.66 -44.94
N GLY A 48 2.66 -18.47 -44.61
CA GLY A 48 2.74 -17.30 -45.50
C GLY A 48 3.29 -16.05 -44.80
N GLY A 49 4.57 -15.71 -45.03
CA GLY A 49 5.25 -14.54 -44.45
C GLY A 49 4.99 -13.22 -45.18
N GLY A 50 5.36 -12.11 -44.53
CA GLY A 50 5.36 -10.76 -45.11
C GLY A 50 5.73 -9.66 -44.11
N TYR A 51 7.02 -9.33 -44.08
CA TYR A 51 7.72 -8.05 -43.78
C TYR A 51 6.88 -6.88 -43.19
N ALA A 52 7.17 -6.40 -41.97
CA ALA A 52 8.27 -5.52 -41.54
C ALA A 52 7.90 -4.02 -41.64
N GLU A 53 8.01 -3.30 -40.51
CA GLU A 53 8.67 -1.99 -40.45
C GLU A 53 8.87 -1.54 -38.99
N THR A 54 10.14 -1.48 -38.60
CA THR A 54 10.69 -0.72 -37.46
C THR A 54 11.68 0.29 -38.02
N PRO A 55 11.85 1.47 -37.41
CA PRO A 55 13.11 2.22 -37.53
C PRO A 55 13.86 2.31 -36.19
N SER A 56 15.02 1.64 -36.18
CA SER A 56 16.40 2.05 -35.81
C SER A 56 16.67 3.43 -35.16
N GLY A 57 17.79 3.67 -34.45
CA GLY A 57 19.11 3.01 -34.38
C GLY A 57 19.93 3.53 -33.17
N ASP A 58 21.23 3.29 -32.99
CA ASP A 58 22.30 2.91 -33.93
C ASP A 58 23.55 2.46 -33.12
N TYR A 59 24.32 1.49 -33.62
CA TYR A 59 25.65 1.10 -33.10
C TYR A 59 26.60 0.86 -34.27
N GLY A 60 27.75 1.54 -34.25
CA GLY A 60 28.79 1.47 -35.27
C GLY A 60 29.62 0.19 -35.22
N ASP A 61 29.82 -0.37 -36.42
CA ASP A 61 30.66 -1.51 -36.79
C ASP A 61 32.15 -1.12 -36.94
N GLY A 62 33.03 -2.12 -36.83
CA GLY A 62 34.47 -2.00 -37.01
C GLY A 62 35.26 -3.30 -36.99
N GLY A 63 34.89 -4.29 -37.81
CA GLY A 63 35.84 -4.89 -38.77
C GLY A 63 36.72 -6.12 -38.41
N TYR A 64 36.35 -7.24 -39.04
CA TYR A 64 37.16 -8.24 -39.80
C TYR A 64 38.42 -8.94 -39.24
N GLY A 65 38.43 -10.28 -39.32
CA GLY A 65 39.66 -11.08 -39.31
C GLY A 65 39.46 -12.60 -39.50
N LYS A 66 39.77 -13.10 -40.69
CA LYS A 66 39.61 -14.47 -41.22
C LYS A 66 40.71 -15.48 -40.79
N TYR A 67 40.34 -16.79 -40.83
CA TYR A 67 41.15 -18.01 -41.09
C TYR A 67 42.25 -18.48 -40.11
N GLY A 68 42.21 -19.79 -39.77
CA GLY A 68 43.38 -20.56 -39.33
C GLY A 68 43.05 -21.90 -38.66
N ASN A 69 43.21 -23.00 -39.40
CA ASN A 69 43.09 -24.39 -38.93
C ASN A 69 44.46 -24.96 -38.49
N GLY A 70 44.46 -25.93 -37.59
CA GLY A 70 45.61 -26.78 -37.17
C GLY A 70 46.09 -26.50 -35.74
N GLY A 71 46.30 -27.45 -34.83
CA GLY A 71 46.32 -28.91 -34.84
C GLY A 71 47.14 -29.40 -33.62
N GLY A 72 46.79 -30.56 -33.05
CA GLY A 72 47.59 -31.29 -32.04
C GLY A 72 47.02 -31.22 -30.61
N ALA A 73 46.29 -32.25 -30.14
CA ALA A 73 46.80 -33.46 -29.45
C ALA A 73 47.05 -33.20 -27.95
N ALA A 74 46.61 -33.99 -26.96
CA ALA A 74 45.94 -35.28 -26.93
C ALA A 74 45.33 -35.53 -25.51
N ASP A 75 44.34 -36.41 -25.47
CA ASP A 75 43.95 -37.38 -24.41
C ASP A 75 43.39 -36.85 -23.05
N GLY A 76 42.24 -37.30 -22.54
CA GLY A 76 41.38 -38.41 -22.94
C GLY A 76 39.96 -38.35 -22.35
N TYR A 77 39.01 -38.77 -23.18
CA TYR A 77 37.60 -39.13 -22.96
C TYR A 77 37.50 -40.62 -22.50
N PRO A 78 36.31 -41.28 -22.27
CA PRO A 78 34.94 -40.86 -22.59
C PRO A 78 33.83 -41.13 -21.55
N MET A 79 32.70 -40.49 -21.88
CA MET A 79 31.32 -40.67 -21.46
C MET A 79 30.75 -42.08 -21.74
N ALA A 80 29.67 -42.48 -21.05
CA ALA A 80 28.32 -42.59 -21.65
C ALA A 80 27.29 -43.40 -20.81
N ALA A 81 26.07 -42.84 -20.77
CA ALA A 81 24.75 -43.47 -20.91
C ALA A 81 24.32 -44.67 -20.02
N SER A 82 23.17 -44.53 -19.35
CA SER A 82 21.92 -45.20 -19.78
C SER A 82 20.80 -45.00 -18.76
N ASN A 83 19.63 -44.64 -19.28
CA ASN A 83 18.33 -44.73 -18.62
C ASN A 83 17.80 -46.16 -18.80
N PRO A 84 17.35 -46.82 -17.71
CA PRO A 84 16.29 -47.80 -17.84
C PRO A 84 15.17 -47.53 -16.83
N TYR A 85 13.94 -47.37 -17.31
CA TYR A 85 12.83 -48.30 -17.06
C TYR A 85 11.48 -47.64 -17.39
N ALA A 86 10.95 -48.03 -18.54
CA ALA A 86 9.52 -48.15 -18.77
C ALA A 86 9.13 -49.62 -18.55
N SER A 87 8.10 -49.90 -17.72
CA SER A 87 7.19 -51.04 -17.93
C SER A 87 5.98 -50.99 -17.00
N ALA A 88 4.84 -51.39 -17.56
CA ALA A 88 3.48 -51.33 -17.05
C ALA A 88 3.08 -52.43 -16.03
N GLY A 89 1.93 -52.25 -15.37
CA GLY A 89 0.90 -53.29 -15.16
C GLY A 89 0.84 -54.04 -13.80
N SER A 90 -0.29 -53.89 -13.11
CA SER A 90 -0.87 -54.54 -11.89
C SER A 90 -0.83 -56.09 -11.80
N PRO A 91 -1.32 -56.82 -10.74
CA PRO A 91 -2.05 -56.42 -9.51
C PRO A 91 -1.69 -57.13 -8.15
N VAL A 92 -2.09 -56.48 -7.05
CA VAL A 92 -2.64 -56.94 -5.73
C VAL A 92 -2.38 -58.38 -5.20
N THR A 93 -1.87 -58.48 -3.96
CA THR A 93 -2.47 -59.29 -2.87
C THR A 93 -2.25 -58.66 -1.48
N ARG A 94 -3.32 -58.55 -0.68
CA ARG A 94 -3.35 -58.05 0.71
C ARG A 94 -3.44 -59.23 1.68
N SER A 95 -2.55 -59.31 2.67
CA SER A 95 -2.72 -60.13 3.86
C SER A 95 -3.28 -59.29 5.01
N LYS A 96 -4.39 -59.74 5.61
CA LYS A 96 -5.08 -59.10 6.74
C LYS A 96 -4.42 -59.52 8.06
N SER A 97 -4.05 -58.54 8.90
CA SER A 97 -3.81 -58.75 10.33
C SER A 97 -4.72 -57.83 11.15
N LYS A 98 -5.56 -58.45 11.98
CA LYS A 98 -6.47 -57.80 12.93
C LYS A 98 -5.68 -57.45 14.19
N LYS A 99 -5.74 -56.20 14.64
CA LYS A 99 -5.74 -55.75 16.06
C LYS A 99 -5.60 -54.23 16.10
N LYS A 100 -6.64 -53.49 16.51
CA LYS A 100 -6.54 -52.08 17.01
C LYS A 100 -7.84 -51.55 17.65
N TRP A 101 -8.62 -52.39 18.35
CA TRP A 101 -9.83 -51.95 19.06
C TRP A 101 -9.56 -51.25 20.41
N TRP A 102 -8.36 -51.41 20.98
CA TRP A 102 -8.00 -50.86 22.30
C TRP A 102 -7.59 -49.38 22.24
N ILE A 103 -7.12 -48.89 21.08
CA ILE A 103 -6.74 -47.48 20.89
C ILE A 103 -7.97 -46.58 20.81
N ILE A 104 -9.05 -47.07 20.17
CA ILE A 104 -10.30 -46.32 20.04
C ILE A 104 -10.99 -46.17 21.40
N GLY A 105 -10.95 -47.21 22.24
CA GLY A 105 -11.47 -47.15 23.62
C GLY A 105 -10.73 -46.13 24.51
N GLY A 106 -9.41 -46.04 24.39
CA GLY A 106 -8.61 -45.06 25.15
C GLY A 106 -8.88 -43.61 24.76
N VAL A 107 -9.08 -43.33 23.48
CA VAL A 107 -9.39 -41.98 22.98
C VAL A 107 -10.80 -41.53 23.41
N LEU A 108 -11.78 -42.44 23.39
CA LEU A 108 -13.15 -42.14 23.85
C LEU A 108 -13.20 -41.88 25.36
N ALA A 109 -12.47 -42.63 26.18
CA ALA A 109 -12.39 -42.38 27.62
C ALA A 109 -11.78 -41.02 27.94
N LEU A 110 -10.73 -40.60 27.21
CA LEU A 110 -10.10 -39.30 27.38
C LEU A 110 -11.05 -38.14 27.02
N LEU A 111 -11.82 -38.28 25.94
CA LEU A 111 -12.81 -37.27 25.53
C LEU A 111 -13.97 -37.12 26.53
N ILE A 112 -14.39 -38.22 27.16
CA ILE A 112 -15.41 -38.19 28.22
C ILE A 112 -14.89 -37.47 29.47
N ILE A 113 -13.62 -37.70 29.84
CA ILE A 113 -12.99 -37.01 30.98
C ILE A 113 -12.86 -35.51 30.70
N ILE A 114 -12.43 -35.13 29.49
CA ILE A 114 -12.34 -33.72 29.08
C ILE A 114 -13.72 -33.06 29.10
N GLY A 115 -14.76 -33.74 28.61
CA GLY A 115 -16.14 -33.28 28.65
C GLY A 115 -16.67 -33.07 30.08
N ALA A 116 -16.33 -33.97 31.01
CA ALA A 116 -16.72 -33.87 32.41
C ALA A 116 -15.98 -32.72 33.14
N VAL A 117 -14.70 -32.51 32.84
CA VAL A 117 -13.91 -31.40 33.42
C VAL A 117 -14.39 -30.04 32.88
N LEU A 118 -14.66 -29.94 31.57
CA LEU A 118 -15.20 -28.72 30.96
C LEU A 118 -16.63 -28.42 31.44
N GLY A 119 -17.47 -29.45 31.59
CA GLY A 119 -18.82 -29.32 32.15
C GLY A 119 -18.82 -28.89 33.63
N GLY A 120 -17.88 -29.41 34.42
CA GLY A 120 -17.69 -29.01 35.81
C GLY A 120 -17.22 -27.56 35.95
N VAL A 121 -16.22 -27.15 35.17
CA VAL A 121 -15.63 -25.80 35.25
C VAL A 121 -16.58 -24.72 34.70
N LEU A 122 -17.27 -24.95 33.57
CA LEU A 122 -18.30 -24.01 33.07
C LEU A 122 -19.54 -23.95 33.98
N GLY A 123 -19.92 -25.08 34.60
CA GLY A 123 -21.06 -25.15 35.53
C GLY A 123 -20.88 -24.30 36.79
N THR A 124 -19.65 -24.18 37.31
CA THR A 124 -19.34 -23.36 38.49
C THR A 124 -19.27 -21.85 38.21
N VAL A 125 -19.02 -21.43 36.97
CA VAL A 125 -18.93 -19.99 36.60
C VAL A 125 -20.31 -19.39 36.32
N LEU A 126 -21.28 -20.21 35.89
CA LEU A 126 -22.65 -19.77 35.54
C LEU A 126 -23.63 -19.64 36.72
N ASN A 127 -23.24 -20.04 37.94
CA ASN A 127 -24.16 -20.07 39.08
C ASN A 127 -24.03 -18.88 40.06
N LYS A 128 -23.28 -17.82 39.70
CA LYS A 128 -23.04 -16.67 40.60
C LYS A 128 -23.74 -15.35 40.27
N ASN A 129 -24.55 -15.25 39.22
CA ASN A 129 -25.35 -14.04 38.98
C ASN A 129 -26.73 -14.39 38.38
N LYS A 130 -27.69 -14.76 39.24
CA LYS A 130 -29.12 -14.71 38.91
C LYS A 130 -29.76 -13.53 39.65
N GLY A 131 -29.84 -12.40 38.98
CA GLY A 131 -30.76 -11.30 39.27
C GLY A 131 -31.58 -11.04 38.00
N THR A 132 -32.88 -11.26 38.09
CA THR A 132 -33.91 -11.23 37.05
C THR A 132 -34.09 -9.87 36.37
N SER A 133 -34.24 -9.85 35.04
CA SER A 133 -35.46 -9.42 34.31
C SER A 133 -35.20 -9.28 32.82
N GLY A 134 -36.15 -9.73 31.99
CA GLY A 134 -36.07 -9.71 30.52
C GLY A 134 -36.11 -8.32 29.89
N GLY A 135 -35.65 -8.22 28.65
CA GLY A 135 -35.70 -7.00 27.85
C GLY A 135 -35.06 -7.21 26.47
N SER A 136 -35.82 -6.81 25.46
CA SER A 136 -35.59 -6.92 24.03
C SER A 136 -34.24 -6.42 23.51
N SER A 137 -33.82 -6.95 22.37
CA SER A 137 -32.72 -6.44 21.55
C SER A 137 -33.02 -4.99 21.12
N SER A 138 -32.37 -4.02 21.74
CA SER A 138 -32.31 -2.63 21.29
C SER A 138 -30.90 -2.30 20.79
N ASN A 139 -30.87 -1.62 19.64
CA ASN A 139 -29.72 -0.91 19.06
C ASN A 139 -28.77 -0.35 20.13
N ALA A 140 -27.47 -0.45 19.85
CA ALA A 140 -26.42 0.27 20.57
C ALA A 140 -26.63 1.79 20.40
N GLY A 141 -27.46 2.37 21.26
CA GLY A 141 -27.66 3.81 21.37
C GLY A 141 -26.58 4.44 22.25
N ASN A 142 -26.07 5.59 21.80
CA ASN A 142 -25.33 6.62 22.54
C ASN A 142 -24.94 6.25 23.98
N GLY A 143 -23.79 5.58 24.13
CA GLY A 143 -23.14 5.47 25.42
C GLY A 143 -22.48 6.80 25.77
N GLN A 144 -23.18 7.65 26.55
CA GLN A 144 -22.52 8.74 27.28
C GLN A 144 -21.47 8.14 28.22
N ALA A 145 -20.20 8.37 27.95
CA ALA A 145 -19.13 8.07 28.90
C ALA A 145 -19.06 9.18 29.97
N ALA A 146 -18.65 8.82 31.19
CA ALA A 146 -18.44 9.77 32.28
C ALA A 146 -17.54 10.93 31.82
N GLY A 147 -18.03 12.17 31.91
CA GLY A 147 -17.31 13.39 31.49
C GLY A 147 -17.83 14.09 30.23
N GLY A 148 -18.93 13.63 29.62
CA GLY A 148 -19.60 14.34 28.52
C GLY A 148 -18.99 14.14 27.13
N ASN A 149 -18.11 13.15 26.96
CA ASN A 149 -17.56 12.76 25.66
C ASN A 149 -18.48 11.72 24.98
N VAL A 150 -18.71 11.89 23.67
CA VAL A 150 -19.54 11.03 22.82
C VAL A 150 -18.64 10.34 21.77
N VAL A 151 -18.88 9.05 21.54
CA VAL A 151 -18.27 8.33 20.42
C VAL A 151 -19.16 8.53 19.18
N PRO A 152 -18.64 9.02 18.05
CA PRO A 152 -19.42 9.16 16.81
C PRO A 152 -20.06 7.85 16.34
N SER A 153 -21.17 7.94 15.62
CA SER A 153 -21.81 6.80 14.94
C SER A 153 -20.87 6.16 13.93
N GLY A 154 -20.81 4.83 13.85
CA GLY A 154 -19.95 4.11 12.88
C GLY A 154 -18.66 3.51 13.44
N ALA A 155 -18.35 3.71 14.72
CA ALA A 155 -17.23 3.05 15.39
C ALA A 155 -17.41 1.52 15.46
N SER A 156 -16.42 0.77 15.00
CA SER A 156 -16.41 -0.70 14.97
C SER A 156 -15.63 -1.32 16.15
N SER A 157 -14.75 -0.55 16.80
CA SER A 157 -13.78 -1.04 17.81
C SER A 157 -13.54 -0.06 18.98
N VAL A 158 -14.55 0.18 19.82
CA VAL A 158 -14.44 1.16 20.92
C VAL A 158 -13.42 0.73 22.00
N ASN A 159 -12.39 1.55 22.21
CA ASN A 159 -11.44 1.43 23.30
C ASN A 159 -12.01 2.11 24.57
N THR A 160 -12.80 1.36 25.33
CA THR A 160 -13.45 1.86 26.56
C THR A 160 -12.45 2.36 27.61
N GLY A 161 -11.24 1.81 27.65
CA GLY A 161 -10.17 2.27 28.52
C GLY A 161 -9.64 3.67 28.18
N ALA A 162 -9.62 4.05 26.89
CA ALA A 162 -9.27 5.40 26.45
C ALA A 162 -10.33 6.44 26.83
N LEU A 163 -11.60 6.04 26.99
CA LEU A 163 -12.70 6.93 27.38
C LEU A 163 -12.69 7.26 28.88
N THR A 164 -12.14 6.39 29.73
CA THR A 164 -12.13 6.54 31.19
C THR A 164 -10.76 6.91 31.77
N ALA A 165 -9.70 6.95 30.96
CA ALA A 165 -8.35 7.29 31.42
C ALA A 165 -8.21 8.80 31.71
N THR A 166 -7.44 9.13 32.74
CA THR A 166 -6.98 10.51 32.99
C THR A 166 -6.20 11.03 31.77
N ALA A 167 -6.23 12.35 31.52
CA ALA A 167 -5.58 12.96 30.35
C ALA A 167 -4.12 12.50 30.12
N ALA A 168 -3.35 12.27 31.19
CA ALA A 168 -1.97 11.79 31.12
C ALA A 168 -1.79 10.35 30.61
N ASN A 169 -2.83 9.50 30.68
CA ASN A 169 -2.77 8.06 30.35
C ASN A 169 -3.73 7.67 29.21
N ARG A 170 -4.18 8.64 28.41
CA ARG A 170 -5.20 8.43 27.38
C ARG A 170 -4.58 8.29 25.98
N VAL A 171 -5.08 7.32 25.21
CA VAL A 171 -4.93 7.27 23.75
C VAL A 171 -5.97 8.21 23.13
N LEU A 172 -5.55 9.08 22.20
CA LEU A 172 -6.41 10.12 21.63
C LEU A 172 -7.54 9.51 20.78
N ALA A 173 -7.20 8.58 19.90
CA ALA A 173 -8.16 7.78 19.14
C ALA A 173 -8.90 6.82 20.09
N VAL A 174 -10.24 6.89 20.09
CA VAL A 174 -11.10 6.12 20.99
C VAL A 174 -11.74 4.92 20.32
N ALA A 175 -11.67 4.83 18.99
CA ALA A 175 -12.10 3.68 18.20
C ALA A 175 -11.45 3.73 16.81
N THR A 176 -11.74 2.72 15.98
CA THR A 176 -11.65 2.83 14.52
C THR A 176 -13.02 2.68 13.87
N ASP A 177 -13.17 3.18 12.65
CA ASP A 177 -14.36 2.95 11.81
C ASP A 177 -14.22 1.65 10.98
N THR A 178 -15.06 1.47 9.97
CA THR A 178 -15.04 0.31 9.06
C THR A 178 -13.88 0.31 8.08
N TYR A 179 -13.23 1.46 7.86
CA TYR A 179 -12.04 1.61 7.03
C TYR A 179 -10.75 1.56 7.86
N MET A 180 -10.86 1.21 9.15
CA MET A 180 -9.74 1.17 10.11
C MET A 180 -9.10 2.55 10.35
N LEU A 181 -9.80 3.64 10.04
CA LEU A 181 -9.36 4.99 10.35
C LEU A 181 -9.65 5.31 11.81
N PRO A 182 -8.77 6.07 12.49
CA PRO A 182 -8.99 6.46 13.88
C PRO A 182 -10.22 7.36 14.02
N VAL A 183 -11.01 7.09 15.06
CA VAL A 183 -12.16 7.89 15.47
C VAL A 183 -11.82 8.61 16.77
N TYR A 184 -12.02 9.91 16.79
CA TYR A 184 -11.75 10.76 17.95
C TYR A 184 -13.05 11.10 18.67
N ALA A 185 -12.99 11.14 20.02
CA ALA A 185 -14.17 11.52 20.79
C ALA A 185 -14.56 12.98 20.52
N THR A 186 -15.85 13.25 20.47
CA THR A 186 -16.40 14.60 20.35
C THR A 186 -17.06 15.01 21.67
N GLY A 187 -16.97 16.28 22.08
CA GLY A 187 -17.49 16.73 23.38
C GLY A 187 -16.98 18.12 23.78
N THR A 188 -17.56 18.70 24.84
CA THR A 188 -17.25 20.07 25.31
C THR A 188 -15.94 20.20 26.07
N ASN A 189 -15.29 19.09 26.44
CA ASN A 189 -13.99 19.14 27.11
C ASN A 189 -12.85 19.20 26.07
N THR A 190 -12.67 20.38 25.48
CA THR A 190 -11.61 20.70 24.52
C THR A 190 -10.24 20.93 25.18
N ALA A 191 -10.15 20.93 26.51
CA ALA A 191 -8.92 21.24 27.25
C ALA A 191 -7.76 20.26 26.97
N ASN A 192 -8.04 19.10 26.37
CA ASN A 192 -7.03 18.10 25.99
C ASN A 192 -6.61 18.17 24.51
N TYR A 193 -7.19 19.08 23.72
CA TYR A 193 -6.83 19.28 22.32
C TYR A 193 -5.97 20.53 22.20
N ALA A 194 -4.75 20.38 21.67
CA ALA A 194 -3.76 21.45 21.59
C ALA A 194 -2.89 21.31 20.34
N ALA A 195 -2.24 22.41 19.95
CA ALA A 195 -1.34 22.44 18.81
C ALA A 195 -0.23 21.36 18.92
N PRO A 196 0.12 20.70 17.80
CA PRO A 196 1.26 19.79 17.73
C PRO A 196 2.54 20.43 18.28
N THR A 197 3.18 19.77 19.23
CA THR A 197 4.43 20.24 19.82
C THR A 197 5.26 19.08 20.36
N VAL A 198 6.52 19.35 20.66
CA VAL A 198 7.41 18.45 21.39
C VAL A 198 7.59 19.05 22.78
N ALA A 199 7.04 18.37 23.80
CA ALA A 199 7.12 18.81 25.18
C ALA A 199 8.58 18.76 25.70
N ALA A 200 8.88 19.57 26.71
CA ALA A 200 10.15 19.49 27.40
C ALA A 200 10.37 18.07 27.97
N SER A 201 11.60 17.57 27.92
CA SER A 201 11.92 16.22 28.38
C SER A 201 11.63 16.08 29.87
N VAL A 202 10.85 15.05 30.20
CA VAL A 202 10.60 14.63 31.59
C VAL A 202 11.17 13.24 31.75
N ALA A 203 11.95 13.05 32.83
CA ALA A 203 12.64 11.79 33.08
C ALA A 203 11.62 10.63 33.16
N GLY A 204 11.90 9.55 32.44
CA GLY A 204 11.04 8.36 32.39
C GLY A 204 9.85 8.45 31.44
N THR A 205 9.66 9.58 30.73
CA THR A 205 8.61 9.76 29.70
C THR A 205 9.16 10.27 28.36
N SER A 206 10.46 10.54 28.25
CA SER A 206 11.16 10.89 27.01
C SER A 206 12.35 9.97 26.74
N TRP A 207 12.85 9.97 25.50
CA TRP A 207 14.14 9.33 25.21
C TRP A 207 15.26 10.00 26.03
N PRO A 208 16.19 9.21 26.63
CA PRO A 208 17.35 9.77 27.31
C PRO A 208 18.37 10.28 26.29
N SER A 209 19.30 11.12 26.74
CA SER A 209 20.47 11.48 25.96
C SER A 209 21.30 10.25 25.60
N ASP A 210 21.88 10.24 24.42
CA ASP A 210 22.74 9.14 23.97
C ASP A 210 24.04 9.12 24.79
N PRO A 211 24.30 8.06 25.58
CA PRO A 211 25.47 8.00 26.45
C PRO A 211 26.78 7.79 25.67
N SER A 212 26.69 7.39 24.40
CA SER A 212 27.84 7.04 23.57
C SER A 212 27.53 7.37 22.11
N ALA A 213 27.37 8.65 21.79
CA ALA A 213 27.06 9.10 20.43
C ALA A 213 28.09 8.55 19.42
N PRO A 214 27.66 7.98 18.28
CA PRO A 214 28.58 7.42 17.31
C PRO A 214 29.22 8.55 16.50
N SER A 215 30.23 8.21 15.71
CA SER A 215 30.75 9.10 14.68
C SER A 215 31.09 8.31 13.42
N ASN A 216 31.33 9.00 12.30
CA ASN A 216 31.79 8.36 11.06
C ASN A 216 33.06 7.51 11.23
N ASN A 217 33.86 7.76 12.27
CA ASN A 217 35.09 7.01 12.58
C ASN A 217 34.91 5.95 13.68
N SER A 218 33.76 5.91 14.35
CA SER A 218 33.47 4.98 15.44
C SER A 218 32.03 4.52 15.36
N ILE A 219 31.83 3.36 14.72
CA ILE A 219 30.51 2.73 14.63
C ILE A 219 30.05 2.26 16.01
N ARG A 220 28.76 2.41 16.28
CA ARG A 220 28.14 1.95 17.52
C ARG A 220 28.24 0.41 17.68
N ALA A 221 28.35 -0.07 18.92
CA ALA A 221 28.19 -1.49 19.25
C ALA A 221 26.75 -1.98 19.04
N HIS A 222 26.58 -3.28 18.86
CA HIS A 222 25.25 -3.90 18.74
C HIS A 222 24.43 -3.82 20.04
N PRO A 223 23.08 -3.74 19.94
CA PRO A 223 22.32 -3.43 18.74
C PRO A 223 22.55 -1.98 18.31
N ARG A 224 22.62 -1.74 17.01
CA ARG A 224 22.89 -0.41 16.42
C ARG A 224 21.92 -0.01 15.32
N LEU A 225 21.17 -0.91 14.71
CA LEU A 225 20.24 -0.57 13.62
C LEU A 225 18.90 -0.09 14.19
N ILE A 226 18.58 1.20 13.98
CA ILE A 226 17.34 1.89 14.39
C ILE A 226 17.15 2.02 15.92
N ALA A 227 17.45 0.96 16.66
CA ALA A 227 17.21 0.77 18.08
C ALA A 227 18.54 0.52 18.83
N PRO A 228 19.33 1.56 19.10
CA PRO A 228 20.57 1.42 19.85
C PRO A 228 20.31 0.96 21.30
N GLY A 229 21.28 0.28 21.93
CA GLY A 229 21.12 -0.35 23.24
C GLY A 229 20.52 0.53 24.35
N TYR A 230 20.88 1.82 24.41
CA TYR A 230 20.32 2.74 25.41
C TYR A 230 18.82 2.99 25.23
N LYS A 231 18.30 2.96 23.99
CA LYS A 231 16.86 3.05 23.72
C LYS A 231 16.13 1.80 24.17
N TRP A 232 16.70 0.61 23.99
CA TRP A 232 16.13 -0.62 24.55
C TRP A 232 16.01 -0.55 26.06
N ASN A 233 17.07 -0.09 26.74
CA ASN A 233 17.06 0.07 28.20
C ASN A 233 15.99 1.07 28.65
N ALA A 234 15.88 2.23 28.00
CA ALA A 234 14.83 3.21 28.30
C ALA A 234 13.42 2.64 28.05
N LEU A 235 13.27 1.88 26.97
CA LEU A 235 12.00 1.29 26.57
C LEU A 235 11.45 0.32 27.62
N THR A 236 12.29 -0.63 28.06
CA THR A 236 11.90 -1.68 29.02
C THR A 236 11.93 -1.23 30.47
N SER A 237 12.74 -0.23 30.84
CA SER A 237 12.83 0.28 32.22
C SER A 237 11.73 1.26 32.62
N GLY A 238 10.96 1.81 31.67
CA GLY A 238 9.89 2.75 32.02
C GLY A 238 8.96 3.17 30.90
N LEU A 239 9.44 3.37 29.66
CA LEU A 239 8.59 3.97 28.62
C LEU A 239 7.38 3.08 28.25
N ILE A 240 7.54 1.76 28.19
CA ILE A 240 6.40 0.83 27.97
C ILE A 240 5.37 0.90 29.12
N ALA A 241 5.83 1.11 30.35
CA ALA A 241 4.95 1.16 31.52
C ALA A 241 4.23 2.52 31.64
N ASN A 242 4.89 3.60 31.23
CA ASN A 242 4.45 4.97 31.48
C ASN A 242 3.79 5.65 30.28
N ASN A 243 3.93 5.12 29.06
CA ASN A 243 3.31 5.68 27.86
C ASN A 243 2.18 4.75 27.36
N PRO A 244 0.93 5.24 27.22
CA PRO A 244 -0.20 4.40 26.85
C PRO A 244 -0.09 3.80 25.43
N TYR A 245 0.52 4.52 24.48
CA TYR A 245 0.74 4.02 23.13
C TYR A 245 1.78 2.91 23.13
N PHE A 246 2.94 3.12 23.75
CA PHE A 246 3.95 2.06 23.87
C PHE A 246 3.41 0.83 24.60
N ASN A 247 2.61 1.01 25.65
CA ASN A 247 1.98 -0.11 26.34
C ASN A 247 1.07 -0.93 25.41
N GLN A 248 0.20 -0.25 24.65
CA GLN A 248 -0.71 -0.87 23.71
C GLN A 248 0.06 -1.57 22.58
N TRP A 249 1.00 -0.87 21.96
CA TRP A 249 1.79 -1.39 20.84
C TRP A 249 2.63 -2.59 21.27
N ASN A 250 3.30 -2.52 22.42
CA ASN A 250 4.06 -3.64 22.96
C ASN A 250 3.20 -4.91 23.12
N ARG A 251 1.99 -4.78 23.69
CA ARG A 251 1.06 -5.92 23.80
C ARG A 251 0.62 -6.46 22.44
N THR A 252 0.44 -5.59 21.44
CA THR A 252 0.10 -6.01 20.09
C THR A 252 1.24 -6.78 19.44
N ILE A 253 2.45 -6.23 19.48
CA ILE A 253 3.65 -6.81 18.88
C ILE A 253 3.99 -8.17 19.50
N VAL A 254 3.98 -8.29 20.83
CA VAL A 254 4.28 -9.56 21.52
C VAL A 254 3.24 -10.64 21.19
N ALA A 255 1.96 -10.27 21.06
CA ALA A 255 0.93 -11.21 20.62
C ALA A 255 1.14 -11.65 19.17
N ASN A 256 1.49 -10.73 18.27
CA ASN A 256 1.80 -11.05 16.87
C ASN A 256 2.99 -12.03 16.80
N ALA A 257 4.03 -11.81 17.59
CA ALA A 257 5.16 -12.74 17.69
C ALA A 257 4.73 -14.12 18.26
N THR A 258 3.83 -14.12 19.24
CA THR A 258 3.30 -15.36 19.85
C THR A 258 2.53 -16.19 18.83
N ASP A 259 1.73 -15.56 17.96
CA ASP A 259 0.97 -16.23 16.90
C ASP A 259 1.88 -16.91 15.85
N VAL A 260 3.15 -16.49 15.74
CA VAL A 260 4.13 -17.07 14.81
C VAL A 260 4.81 -18.32 15.37
N LEU A 261 4.88 -18.49 16.70
CA LEU A 261 5.63 -19.58 17.34
C LEU A 261 5.26 -20.98 16.83
N ASN A 262 3.98 -21.20 16.54
CA ASN A 262 3.47 -22.50 16.10
C ASN A 262 3.29 -22.60 14.57
N LYS A 263 3.68 -21.58 13.80
CA LYS A 263 3.59 -21.59 12.34
C LYS A 263 4.84 -22.23 11.73
N PRO A 264 4.70 -22.98 10.62
CA PRO A 264 5.86 -23.42 9.84
C PRO A 264 6.70 -22.21 9.40
N PRO A 265 8.00 -22.42 9.08
CA PRO A 265 8.81 -21.41 8.41
C PRO A 265 8.11 -20.88 7.15
N VAL A 266 8.38 -19.64 6.76
CA VAL A 266 7.80 -19.08 5.53
C VAL A 266 8.21 -19.95 4.34
N ALA A 267 7.24 -20.33 3.52
CA ALA A 267 7.48 -21.17 2.36
C ALA A 267 8.10 -20.37 1.22
N TYR A 268 8.98 -21.00 0.44
CA TYR A 268 9.54 -20.41 -0.78
C TYR A 268 8.55 -20.55 -1.94
N THR A 269 7.61 -19.63 -2.05
CA THR A 269 6.55 -19.65 -3.07
C THR A 269 6.65 -18.41 -3.97
N PRO A 270 7.26 -18.54 -5.16
CA PRO A 270 7.31 -17.44 -6.11
C PRO A 270 5.93 -17.09 -6.67
N ASP A 271 5.64 -15.80 -6.81
CA ASP A 271 4.45 -15.27 -7.45
C ASP A 271 4.74 -14.95 -8.93
N GLY A 272 4.03 -15.60 -9.85
CA GLY A 272 4.31 -15.51 -11.30
C GLY A 272 5.68 -16.07 -11.73
N GLY A 273 6.33 -16.87 -10.89
CA GLY A 273 7.68 -17.38 -11.12
C GLY A 273 8.79 -16.40 -10.71
N LEU A 274 10.06 -16.82 -10.82
CA LEU A 274 11.21 -16.02 -10.37
C LEU A 274 11.48 -14.76 -11.21
N SER A 275 10.96 -14.72 -12.44
CA SER A 275 11.04 -13.56 -13.34
C SER A 275 9.79 -12.66 -13.31
N GLY A 276 8.74 -13.06 -12.59
CA GLY A 276 7.53 -12.26 -12.36
C GLY A 276 7.69 -11.38 -11.11
N SER A 277 6.72 -11.45 -10.20
CA SER A 277 6.79 -10.81 -8.88
C SER A 277 7.83 -11.46 -7.95
N GLY A 278 8.37 -12.62 -8.33
CA GLY A 278 9.46 -13.28 -7.61
C GLY A 278 9.04 -13.81 -6.25
N VAL A 279 9.96 -13.77 -5.28
CA VAL A 279 9.73 -14.18 -3.88
C VAL A 279 9.65 -12.97 -2.94
N LEU A 280 9.21 -11.82 -3.47
CA LEU A 280 9.14 -10.57 -2.71
C LEU A 280 8.25 -10.69 -1.48
N ASP A 281 7.06 -11.28 -1.64
CA ASP A 281 6.11 -11.48 -0.55
C ASP A 281 6.66 -12.44 0.52
N VAL A 282 7.43 -13.44 0.12
CA VAL A 282 8.16 -14.35 1.04
C VAL A 282 9.15 -13.54 1.88
N ALA A 283 9.97 -12.71 1.24
CA ALA A 283 10.97 -11.88 1.94
C ALA A 283 10.30 -10.88 2.91
N ARG A 284 9.20 -10.25 2.50
CA ARG A 284 8.46 -9.28 3.32
C ARG A 284 7.69 -9.93 4.47
N GLU A 285 7.10 -11.11 4.27
CA GLU A 285 6.51 -11.88 5.36
C GLU A 285 7.58 -12.29 6.38
N MET A 286 8.75 -12.72 5.91
CA MET A 286 9.89 -13.03 6.78
C MET A 286 10.36 -11.80 7.55
N LYS A 287 10.46 -10.63 6.92
CA LYS A 287 10.80 -9.36 7.57
C LYS A 287 9.84 -9.07 8.70
N LEU A 288 8.53 -9.17 8.44
CA LEU A 288 7.48 -9.00 9.43
C LEU A 288 7.64 -9.95 10.62
N ARG A 289 7.83 -11.26 10.36
CA ARG A 289 7.98 -12.28 11.41
C ARG A 289 9.25 -12.06 12.23
N VAL A 290 10.42 -11.97 11.60
CA VAL A 290 11.71 -11.82 12.30
C VAL A 290 11.75 -10.51 13.10
N LYS A 291 11.23 -9.40 12.56
CA LYS A 291 11.15 -8.13 13.28
C LYS A 291 10.32 -8.24 14.56
N ASN A 292 9.14 -8.87 14.51
CA ASN A 292 8.29 -9.08 15.68
C ASN A 292 8.91 -10.07 16.69
N LEU A 293 9.48 -11.18 16.21
CA LEU A 293 10.14 -12.19 17.06
C LEU A 293 11.36 -11.61 17.79
N ALA A 294 12.21 -10.87 17.08
CA ALA A 294 13.40 -10.25 17.66
C ALA A 294 13.02 -9.23 18.75
N TYR A 295 12.02 -8.38 18.48
CA TYR A 295 11.48 -7.47 19.48
C TYR A 295 10.95 -8.22 20.70
N ALA A 296 10.08 -9.21 20.49
CA ALA A 296 9.44 -9.96 21.56
C ALA A 296 10.45 -10.66 22.46
N TYR A 297 11.50 -11.26 21.90
CA TYR A 297 12.62 -11.80 22.68
C TYR A 297 13.25 -10.72 23.58
N ARG A 298 13.59 -9.55 23.03
CA ARG A 298 14.28 -8.50 23.80
C ARG A 298 13.45 -7.92 24.94
N VAL A 299 12.13 -7.83 24.80
CA VAL A 299 11.25 -7.24 25.83
C VAL A 299 10.70 -8.26 26.82
N THR A 300 10.70 -9.55 26.49
CA THR A 300 10.17 -10.62 27.37
C THR A 300 11.25 -11.55 27.94
N ASN A 301 12.42 -11.60 27.30
CA ASN A 301 13.48 -12.58 27.53
C ASN A 301 13.05 -14.05 27.31
N ASP A 302 11.95 -14.29 26.59
CA ASP A 302 11.49 -15.63 26.24
C ASP A 302 12.25 -16.18 25.04
N THR A 303 13.10 -17.19 25.27
CA THR A 303 14.02 -17.73 24.26
C THR A 303 13.31 -18.37 23.08
N ARG A 304 12.04 -18.78 23.22
CA ARG A 304 11.25 -19.36 22.14
C ARG A 304 11.14 -18.42 20.95
N PHE A 305 11.08 -17.11 21.18
CA PHE A 305 11.03 -16.12 20.10
C PHE A 305 12.35 -16.06 19.31
N ALA A 306 13.50 -16.10 20.00
CA ALA A 306 14.80 -16.10 19.34
C ALA A 306 15.07 -17.42 18.61
N GLU A 307 14.70 -18.56 19.20
CA GLU A 307 14.77 -19.88 18.55
C GLU A 307 13.90 -19.92 17.28
N ARG A 308 12.70 -19.34 17.36
CA ARG A 308 11.80 -19.24 16.21
C ARG A 308 12.29 -18.26 15.13
N ALA A 309 13.01 -17.20 15.51
CA ALA A 309 13.68 -16.30 14.55
C ALA A 309 14.87 -16.99 13.88
N TRP A 310 15.66 -17.75 14.64
CA TRP A 310 16.76 -18.56 14.10
C TRP A 310 16.27 -19.57 13.07
N LEU A 311 15.13 -20.21 13.31
CA LEU A 311 14.53 -21.15 12.36
C LEU A 311 14.22 -20.48 11.00
N GLU A 312 13.62 -19.28 11.00
CA GLU A 312 13.37 -18.55 9.74
C GLU A 312 14.67 -18.20 9.03
N LEU A 313 15.64 -17.61 9.75
CA LEU A 313 16.92 -17.18 9.19
C LEU A 313 17.72 -18.35 8.62
N SER A 314 17.82 -19.46 9.38
CA SER A 314 18.53 -20.65 8.92
C SER A 314 17.86 -21.34 7.74
N THR A 315 16.52 -21.33 7.66
CA THR A 315 15.78 -21.80 6.49
C THR A 315 16.07 -20.93 5.26
N ALA A 316 15.93 -19.60 5.35
CA ALA A 316 16.19 -18.71 4.21
C ALA A 316 17.67 -18.64 3.79
N ALA A 317 18.60 -18.98 4.69
CA ALA A 317 20.01 -19.16 4.36
C ALA A 317 20.28 -20.47 3.59
N GLY A 318 19.35 -21.43 3.63
CA GLY A 318 19.52 -22.78 3.09
C GLY A 318 20.22 -23.75 4.02
N ASN A 319 20.37 -23.41 5.31
CA ASN A 319 21.03 -24.26 6.31
C ASN A 319 20.06 -25.27 6.96
N ASN A 320 18.76 -25.11 6.75
CA ASN A 320 17.74 -26.07 7.20
C ASN A 320 17.44 -27.09 6.11
N THR A 321 17.79 -28.36 6.33
CA THR A 321 17.55 -29.45 5.36
C THR A 321 16.09 -29.92 5.33
N ASP A 322 15.31 -29.62 6.36
CA ASP A 322 13.92 -30.07 6.48
C ASP A 322 12.97 -29.21 5.64
N VAL A 323 13.38 -27.97 5.31
CA VAL A 323 12.59 -27.02 4.53
C VAL A 323 13.45 -26.45 3.40
N PRO A 324 13.31 -26.95 2.16
CA PRO A 324 13.99 -26.39 0.99
C PRO A 324 13.62 -24.92 0.79
N PHE A 325 14.58 -24.09 0.39
CA PHE A 325 14.38 -22.66 0.22
C PHE A 325 15.15 -22.11 -0.99
N GLY A 326 14.54 -22.13 -2.18
CA GLY A 326 15.18 -21.69 -3.41
C GLY A 326 16.33 -22.60 -3.87
N ALA A 327 16.97 -22.21 -4.98
CA ALA A 327 18.04 -22.98 -5.60
C ALA A 327 19.36 -22.92 -4.82
N ASN A 328 20.11 -24.02 -4.81
CA ASN A 328 21.42 -24.11 -4.15
C ASN A 328 22.58 -23.78 -5.11
N ASP A 329 22.51 -22.63 -5.77
CA ASP A 329 23.46 -22.17 -6.78
C ASP A 329 23.96 -20.72 -6.54
N GLY A 330 23.68 -20.18 -5.36
CA GLY A 330 23.98 -18.79 -4.99
C GLY A 330 22.88 -17.79 -5.33
N THR A 331 21.77 -18.23 -5.96
CA THR A 331 20.68 -17.34 -6.40
C THR A 331 19.39 -17.49 -5.59
N ARG A 332 19.41 -18.17 -4.43
CA ARG A 332 18.20 -18.45 -3.63
C ARG A 332 17.39 -17.21 -3.25
N TRP A 333 18.01 -16.05 -3.10
CA TRP A 333 17.32 -14.78 -2.83
C TRP A 333 16.83 -14.05 -4.09
N ASN A 334 16.87 -14.74 -5.24
CA ASN A 334 16.36 -14.29 -6.53
C ASN A 334 16.93 -12.95 -7.03
N PRO A 335 18.21 -12.87 -7.43
CA PRO A 335 18.81 -11.63 -7.94
C PRO A 335 18.16 -11.10 -9.22
N ALA A 336 17.42 -11.93 -9.98
CA ALA A 336 16.68 -11.47 -11.15
C ALA A 336 15.61 -10.42 -10.78
N HIS A 337 15.01 -10.55 -9.60
CA HIS A 337 14.09 -9.57 -9.03
C HIS A 337 14.72 -8.98 -7.76
N PHE A 338 15.59 -7.97 -7.93
CA PHE A 338 16.53 -7.55 -6.89
C PHE A 338 15.90 -6.96 -5.60
N LEU A 339 14.60 -6.60 -5.64
CA LEU A 339 13.84 -6.30 -4.43
C LEU A 339 13.81 -7.49 -3.45
N ASP A 340 13.78 -8.72 -3.95
CA ASP A 340 13.79 -9.95 -3.17
C ASP A 340 15.07 -10.02 -2.32
N VAL A 341 16.22 -9.85 -2.99
CA VAL A 341 17.54 -9.81 -2.35
C VAL A 341 17.61 -8.73 -1.28
N ALA A 342 17.12 -7.54 -1.59
CA ALA A 342 17.16 -6.40 -0.68
C ALA A 342 16.33 -6.62 0.59
N GLU A 343 15.11 -7.14 0.46
CA GLU A 343 14.25 -7.42 1.61
C GLU A 343 14.83 -8.57 2.45
N PHE A 344 15.42 -9.61 1.84
CA PHE A 344 16.15 -10.63 2.60
C PHE A 344 17.37 -10.06 3.34
N CYS A 345 18.15 -9.18 2.71
CA CYS A 345 19.24 -8.47 3.38
C CYS A 345 18.72 -7.73 4.63
N ASN A 346 17.56 -7.09 4.53
CA ASN A 346 16.92 -6.38 5.62
C ASN A 346 16.48 -7.34 6.75
N VAL A 347 15.85 -8.48 6.41
CA VAL A 347 15.48 -9.53 7.40
C VAL A 347 16.69 -9.98 8.20
N PHE A 348 17.79 -10.31 7.51
CA PHE A 348 19.00 -10.81 8.14
C PHE A 348 19.70 -9.71 8.95
N ALA A 349 19.70 -8.46 8.50
CA ALA A 349 20.24 -7.34 9.24
C ALA A 349 19.54 -7.16 10.59
N ILE A 350 18.20 -7.15 10.60
CA ILE A 350 17.40 -7.05 11.83
C ILE A 350 17.67 -8.24 12.75
N GLY A 351 17.60 -9.46 12.22
CA GLY A 351 17.83 -10.69 12.98
C GLY A 351 19.24 -10.80 13.55
N TYR A 352 20.25 -10.31 12.83
CA TYR A 352 21.64 -10.28 13.29
C TYR A 352 21.86 -9.21 14.37
N ASP A 353 21.44 -7.98 14.12
CA ASP A 353 21.74 -6.83 14.97
C ASP A 353 20.95 -6.87 16.29
N TRP A 354 19.64 -7.11 16.23
CA TRP A 354 18.79 -7.05 17.42
C TRP A 354 18.99 -8.27 18.34
N LEU A 355 19.37 -9.42 17.79
CA LEU A 355 19.62 -10.65 18.54
C LEU A 355 21.12 -10.98 18.66
N TYR A 356 22.00 -10.01 18.40
CA TYR A 356 23.45 -10.20 18.35
C TYR A 356 24.02 -10.98 19.55
N GLU A 357 23.66 -10.57 20.77
CA GLU A 357 24.13 -11.18 22.02
C GLU A 357 23.57 -12.59 22.27
N ARG A 358 22.46 -12.94 21.61
CA ARG A 358 21.85 -14.28 21.71
C ARG A 358 22.58 -15.31 20.84
N TRP A 359 23.31 -14.84 19.83
CA TRP A 359 23.98 -15.69 18.86
C TRP A 359 25.39 -16.09 19.32
N THR A 360 25.68 -17.39 19.17
CA THR A 360 27.06 -17.89 19.24
C THR A 360 27.91 -17.27 18.13
N ASP A 361 29.24 -17.30 18.28
CA ASP A 361 30.12 -16.80 17.21
C ASP A 361 29.90 -17.54 15.89
N THR A 362 29.69 -18.85 15.92
CA THR A 362 29.36 -19.62 14.71
C THR A 362 28.06 -19.15 14.05
N GLN A 363 27.02 -18.87 14.83
CA GLN A 363 25.76 -18.36 14.27
C GLN A 363 25.93 -16.94 13.69
N ARG A 364 26.73 -16.09 14.34
CA ARG A 364 27.07 -14.76 13.80
C ARG A 364 27.85 -14.87 12.50
N ASP A 365 28.83 -15.77 12.41
CA ASP A 365 29.57 -16.03 11.17
C ASP A 365 28.65 -16.55 10.06
N GLN A 366 27.73 -17.48 10.37
CA GLN A 366 26.76 -18.00 9.41
C GLN A 366 25.87 -16.89 8.84
N LEU A 367 25.29 -16.05 9.69
CA LEU A 367 24.45 -14.92 9.26
C LEU A 367 25.24 -13.89 8.46
N MET A 368 26.47 -13.56 8.88
CA MET A 368 27.37 -12.66 8.17
C MET A 368 27.70 -13.17 6.77
N TRP A 369 28.15 -14.42 6.65
CA TRP A 369 28.49 -15.02 5.36
C TRP A 369 27.27 -15.16 4.45
N THR A 370 26.09 -15.40 5.03
CA THR A 370 24.83 -15.40 4.26
C THR A 370 24.58 -14.04 3.62
N MET A 371 24.64 -12.95 4.41
CA MET A 371 24.47 -11.59 3.88
C MET A 371 25.55 -11.22 2.85
N LEU A 372 26.82 -11.60 3.09
CA LEU A 372 27.91 -11.33 2.16
C LEU A 372 27.72 -12.04 0.82
N ASN A 373 27.34 -13.31 0.83
CA ASN A 373 27.35 -14.15 -0.36
C ASN A 373 26.06 -14.05 -1.17
N LEU A 374 24.91 -13.93 -0.52
CA LEU A 374 23.59 -13.93 -1.17
C LEU A 374 23.02 -12.52 -1.39
N GLY A 375 23.67 -11.49 -0.86
CA GLY A 375 23.20 -10.11 -0.94
C GLY A 375 24.28 -9.13 -1.35
N LEU A 376 25.23 -8.87 -0.45
CA LEU A 376 26.20 -7.78 -0.61
C LEU A 376 27.16 -7.98 -1.79
N SER A 377 27.56 -9.22 -2.11
CA SER A 377 28.39 -9.51 -3.29
C SER A 377 27.68 -9.13 -4.60
N LEU A 378 26.38 -9.42 -4.69
CA LEU A 378 25.53 -9.14 -5.84
C LEU A 378 25.25 -7.63 -5.94
N GLY A 379 25.00 -6.98 -4.80
CA GLY A 379 24.82 -5.53 -4.74
C GLY A 379 26.08 -4.76 -5.17
N GLU A 380 27.26 -5.23 -4.76
CA GLU A 380 28.55 -4.66 -5.17
C GLU A 380 28.75 -4.83 -6.68
N ALA A 381 28.49 -6.03 -7.21
CA ALA A 381 28.57 -6.31 -8.65
C ALA A 381 27.62 -5.41 -9.47
N ALA A 382 26.38 -5.21 -9.00
CA ALA A 382 25.43 -4.31 -9.63
C ALA A 382 25.90 -2.85 -9.59
N LEU A 383 26.23 -2.32 -8.41
CA LEU A 383 26.62 -0.91 -8.24
C LEU A 383 27.95 -0.56 -8.94
N THR A 384 28.81 -1.55 -9.19
CA THR A 384 30.05 -1.39 -9.95
C THR A 384 29.93 -1.76 -11.43
N GLN A 385 28.71 -2.11 -11.89
CA GLN A 385 28.42 -2.47 -13.29
C GLN A 385 29.27 -3.64 -13.81
N ALA A 386 29.53 -4.63 -12.95
CA ALA A 386 30.22 -5.84 -13.37
C ALA A 386 29.42 -6.57 -14.45
N SER A 387 30.09 -7.17 -15.44
CA SER A 387 29.40 -7.89 -16.54
C SER A 387 28.51 -9.04 -16.04
N SER A 388 28.88 -9.65 -14.91
CA SER A 388 28.09 -10.69 -14.21
C SER A 388 26.77 -10.19 -13.63
N ALA A 389 26.57 -8.87 -13.55
CA ALA A 389 25.36 -8.23 -13.05
C ALA A 389 24.47 -7.62 -14.13
N SER A 390 24.83 -7.76 -15.40
CA SER A 390 24.14 -7.13 -16.53
C SER A 390 22.64 -7.42 -16.64
N THR A 391 22.17 -8.54 -16.08
CA THR A 391 20.74 -8.91 -16.08
C THR A 391 19.95 -8.34 -14.92
N TYR A 392 20.60 -7.75 -13.91
CA TYR A 392 19.94 -7.26 -12.70
C TYR A 392 20.47 -5.92 -12.17
N SER A 393 21.39 -5.24 -12.86
CA SER A 393 21.95 -3.95 -12.42
C SER A 393 21.12 -2.72 -12.81
N TRP A 394 20.01 -2.89 -13.53
CA TRP A 394 19.22 -1.77 -14.07
C TRP A 394 18.71 -0.80 -12.99
N TRP A 395 18.42 -1.29 -11.79
CA TRP A 395 17.89 -0.50 -10.67
C TRP A 395 18.88 0.53 -10.13
N THR A 396 20.18 0.39 -10.45
CA THR A 396 21.21 1.35 -10.04
C THR A 396 21.06 2.69 -10.76
N GLY A 397 20.27 2.74 -11.85
CA GLY A 397 20.13 3.94 -12.68
C GLY A 397 21.41 4.25 -13.44
N VAL A 398 22.12 3.24 -13.94
CA VAL A 398 23.31 3.44 -14.77
C VAL A 398 23.17 2.63 -16.07
N PRO A 399 23.13 3.30 -17.25
CA PRO A 399 23.07 4.77 -17.41
C PRO A 399 21.78 5.35 -16.80
N THR A 400 21.83 6.62 -16.39
CA THR A 400 20.74 7.33 -15.70
C THR A 400 19.42 7.18 -16.42
N ASN A 401 18.40 6.63 -15.75
CA ASN A 401 17.03 6.62 -16.22
C ASN A 401 16.11 7.14 -15.11
N ALA A 402 15.05 7.85 -15.49
CA ALA A 402 14.06 8.36 -14.52
C ALA A 402 13.14 7.24 -13.98
N ILE A 403 13.18 6.05 -14.59
CA ILE A 403 12.36 4.88 -14.21
C ILE A 403 12.78 4.36 -12.82
N VAL A 404 14.03 4.57 -12.40
CA VAL A 404 14.51 4.14 -11.08
C VAL A 404 14.41 5.21 -9.98
N ASN A 405 13.92 6.41 -10.31
CA ASN A 405 13.71 7.47 -9.32
C ASN A 405 12.48 7.14 -8.47
N GLY A 406 12.66 6.37 -7.40
CA GLY A 406 11.55 5.93 -6.56
C GLY A 406 11.85 4.71 -5.70
N ASN A 407 10.81 3.93 -5.47
CA ASN A 407 10.73 2.88 -4.48
C ASN A 407 11.80 1.78 -4.67
N TRP A 408 12.08 1.36 -5.90
CA TRP A 408 13.02 0.29 -6.23
C TRP A 408 14.41 0.64 -5.69
N ASN A 409 14.86 1.86 -6.01
CA ASN A 409 16.14 2.34 -5.56
C ASN A 409 16.20 2.52 -4.03
N CYS A 410 15.11 3.00 -3.42
CA CYS A 410 15.02 3.13 -1.96
C CYS A 410 15.11 1.78 -1.24
N VAL A 411 14.31 0.80 -1.65
CA VAL A 411 14.24 -0.53 -1.02
C VAL A 411 15.58 -1.24 -1.17
N ILE A 412 16.17 -1.21 -2.37
CA ILE A 412 17.42 -1.92 -2.63
C ILE A 412 18.59 -1.31 -1.87
N ASN A 413 18.80 0.00 -1.99
CA ASN A 413 19.88 0.65 -1.25
C ASN A 413 19.67 0.56 0.26
N GLY A 414 18.44 0.67 0.75
CA GLY A 414 18.13 0.53 2.17
C GLY A 414 18.44 -0.87 2.71
N GLY A 415 17.99 -1.93 2.04
CA GLY A 415 18.25 -3.31 2.44
C GLY A 415 19.74 -3.66 2.45
N LEU A 416 20.48 -3.28 1.40
CA LEU A 416 21.93 -3.48 1.31
C LEU A 416 22.68 -2.67 2.38
N THR A 417 22.28 -1.42 2.62
CA THR A 417 22.89 -0.57 3.66
C THR A 417 22.68 -1.17 5.04
N MET A 418 21.46 -1.59 5.37
CA MET A 418 21.14 -2.23 6.65
C MET A 418 22.01 -3.48 6.89
N ALA A 419 22.11 -4.37 5.90
CA ALA A 419 22.92 -5.58 6.01
C ALA A 419 24.41 -5.25 6.19
N ALA A 420 24.94 -4.31 5.42
CA ALA A 420 26.33 -3.89 5.54
C ALA A 420 26.62 -3.25 6.91
N LEU A 421 25.74 -2.37 7.41
CA LEU A 421 25.85 -1.79 8.74
C LEU A 421 25.80 -2.84 9.85
N ALA A 422 25.02 -3.91 9.66
CA ALA A 422 24.96 -4.99 10.62
C ALA A 422 26.33 -5.66 10.82
N ILE A 423 27.12 -5.85 9.76
CA ILE A 423 28.30 -6.73 9.82
C ILE A 423 29.65 -6.04 9.60
N VAL A 424 29.70 -4.72 9.39
CA VAL A 424 30.93 -4.03 8.97
C VAL A 424 32.11 -4.19 9.93
N ASP A 425 31.86 -4.43 11.23
CA ASP A 425 32.89 -4.69 12.24
C ASP A 425 33.35 -6.15 12.32
N ARG A 426 32.62 -7.09 11.69
CA ARG A 426 32.95 -8.52 11.62
C ARG A 426 33.38 -8.98 10.23
N ASP A 427 33.02 -8.25 9.17
CA ASP A 427 33.32 -8.60 7.77
C ASP A 427 34.83 -8.56 7.49
N PRO A 428 35.48 -9.72 7.23
CA PRO A 428 36.91 -9.77 6.97
C PRO A 428 37.29 -9.32 5.55
N THR A 429 36.33 -9.13 4.66
CA THR A 429 36.55 -8.83 3.23
C THR A 429 36.52 -7.34 2.90
N GLY A 430 36.08 -6.50 3.85
CA GLY A 430 35.84 -5.07 3.67
C GLY A 430 34.70 -4.73 2.69
N ARG A 431 33.90 -5.72 2.25
CA ARG A 431 32.79 -5.54 1.32
C ARG A 431 31.67 -4.71 1.92
N ALA A 432 31.34 -4.94 3.19
CA ALA A 432 30.31 -4.16 3.89
C ALA A 432 30.63 -2.66 3.82
N GLN A 433 31.88 -2.27 4.10
CA GLN A 433 32.29 -0.87 4.00
C GLN A 433 32.20 -0.32 2.56
N ARG A 434 32.56 -1.12 1.54
CA ARG A 434 32.43 -0.70 0.13
C ARG A 434 30.95 -0.53 -0.28
N ILE A 435 30.07 -1.43 0.13
CA ILE A 435 28.62 -1.30 -0.09
C ILE A 435 28.07 -0.02 0.53
N ILE A 436 28.44 0.27 1.78
CA ILE A 436 28.07 1.50 2.49
C ILE A 436 28.49 2.75 1.68
N ASN A 437 29.67 2.71 1.05
CA ASN A 437 30.19 3.80 0.23
C ASN A 437 29.51 3.91 -1.15
N LEU A 438 28.90 2.84 -1.67
CA LEU A 438 28.23 2.81 -2.98
C LEU A 438 26.73 3.11 -2.88
N THR A 439 26.05 2.53 -1.90
CA THR A 439 24.60 2.60 -1.74
C THR A 439 24.11 4.00 -1.36
N VAL A 440 24.81 4.69 -0.46
CA VAL A 440 24.40 6.03 0.00
C VAL A 440 24.42 7.06 -1.14
N PRO A 441 25.51 7.22 -1.92
CA PRO A 441 25.48 8.12 -3.08
C PRO A 441 24.39 7.75 -4.09
N ASN A 442 24.16 6.46 -4.34
CA ASN A 442 23.14 6.01 -5.27
C ASN A 442 21.71 6.37 -4.79
N ALA A 443 21.41 6.17 -3.50
CA ALA A 443 20.13 6.53 -2.91
C ALA A 443 19.88 8.05 -2.94
N ARG A 444 20.90 8.87 -2.73
CA ARG A 444 20.79 10.34 -2.85
C ARG A 444 20.44 10.79 -4.27
N LEU A 445 20.95 10.08 -5.27
CA LEU A 445 20.73 10.41 -6.67
C LEU A 445 19.40 9.92 -7.24
N ASN A 446 18.82 8.84 -6.69
CA ASN A 446 17.67 8.18 -7.29
C ASN A 446 16.51 7.96 -6.31
N CYS A 447 16.75 7.40 -5.12
CA CYS A 447 15.68 7.08 -4.15
C CYS A 447 14.87 8.32 -3.73
N VAL A 448 15.52 9.37 -3.24
CA VAL A 448 14.80 10.55 -2.74
C VAL A 448 14.20 11.41 -3.87
N GLN A 449 14.59 11.14 -5.12
CA GLN A 449 14.05 11.81 -6.31
C GLN A 449 12.67 11.27 -6.73
N GLY A 450 12.11 10.28 -6.02
CA GLY A 450 10.73 9.82 -6.22
C GLY A 450 9.67 10.82 -5.75
N ALA A 451 10.06 11.85 -4.99
CA ALA A 451 9.18 12.96 -4.63
C ALA A 451 9.30 14.09 -5.65
N SER A 452 8.15 14.61 -6.09
CA SER A 452 8.08 15.87 -6.84
C SER A 452 8.36 17.07 -5.92
N ALA A 453 8.54 18.26 -6.48
CA ALA A 453 8.89 19.46 -5.72
C ALA A 453 7.85 19.84 -4.62
N ASP A 454 6.58 19.50 -4.82
CA ASP A 454 5.50 19.70 -3.84
C ASP A 454 5.32 18.53 -2.85
N GLY A 455 6.13 17.47 -2.97
CA GLY A 455 6.09 16.26 -2.15
C GLY A 455 5.29 15.09 -2.73
N THR A 456 4.57 15.27 -3.84
CA THR A 456 3.81 14.19 -4.47
C THR A 456 4.73 13.06 -4.92
N TRP A 457 4.40 11.83 -4.55
CA TRP A 457 5.16 10.66 -4.98
C TRP A 457 4.86 10.34 -6.44
N THR A 458 5.89 10.22 -7.28
CA THR A 458 5.73 10.06 -8.73
C THR A 458 5.05 8.74 -9.10
N GLU A 459 5.25 7.68 -8.32
CA GLU A 459 4.61 6.37 -8.54
C GLU A 459 3.20 6.25 -7.93
N GLY A 460 2.69 7.33 -7.33
CA GLY A 460 1.39 7.36 -6.66
C GLY A 460 1.42 6.94 -5.17
N PRO A 461 0.24 6.97 -4.51
CA PRO A 461 0.13 6.97 -3.06
C PRO A 461 0.45 5.64 -2.41
N ASN A 462 0.27 4.53 -3.14
CA ASN A 462 0.55 3.22 -2.61
C ASN A 462 2.05 2.88 -2.68
N TYR A 463 2.72 3.31 -3.74
CA TYR A 463 4.15 3.09 -3.93
C TYR A 463 5.01 3.95 -3.02
N TRP A 464 4.48 5.12 -2.61
CA TRP A 464 5.05 5.98 -1.58
C TRP A 464 5.44 5.20 -0.30
N TYR A 465 4.62 4.23 0.13
CA TYR A 465 4.91 3.41 1.32
C TYR A 465 6.25 2.69 1.19
N PHE A 466 6.54 2.09 0.04
CA PHE A 466 7.76 1.33 -0.19
C PHE A 466 8.98 2.24 -0.18
N GLY A 467 8.93 3.35 -0.93
CA GLY A 467 10.04 4.30 -1.02
C GLY A 467 10.35 4.96 0.31
N VAL A 468 9.35 5.57 0.94
CA VAL A 468 9.54 6.43 2.10
C VAL A 468 9.77 5.64 3.40
N ASN A 469 9.24 4.42 3.51
CA ASN A 469 9.59 3.52 4.61
C ASN A 469 11.04 3.01 4.47
N ALA A 470 11.46 2.56 3.28
CA ALA A 470 12.82 2.07 3.07
C ALA A 470 13.88 3.17 3.25
N ALA A 471 13.62 4.39 2.77
CA ALA A 471 14.46 5.55 3.04
C ALA A 471 14.55 5.85 4.55
N GLY A 472 13.45 5.67 5.29
CA GLY A 472 13.40 5.83 6.74
C GLY A 472 14.24 4.78 7.47
N GLU A 473 14.13 3.51 7.06
CA GLU A 473 14.97 2.41 7.56
C GLU A 473 16.46 2.70 7.33
N MET A 474 16.84 3.09 6.12
CA MET A 474 18.21 3.43 5.74
C MET A 474 18.75 4.62 6.54
N SER A 475 18.03 5.75 6.53
CA SER A 475 18.42 6.98 7.23
C SER A 475 18.52 6.75 8.74
N SER A 476 17.52 6.09 9.33
CA SER A 476 17.50 5.82 10.77
C SER A 476 18.63 4.88 11.20
N ALA A 477 18.94 3.84 10.42
CA ALA A 477 20.04 2.92 10.69
C ALA A 477 21.42 3.60 10.57
N LEU A 478 21.59 4.47 9.56
CA LEU A 478 22.83 5.25 9.41
C LEU A 478 23.05 6.17 10.62
N ARG A 479 22.02 6.91 11.04
CA ARG A 479 22.11 7.82 12.19
C ARG A 479 22.40 7.09 13.49
N SER A 480 21.75 5.96 13.73
CA SER A 480 21.97 5.20 14.96
C SER A 480 23.34 4.51 14.99
N ALA A 481 23.89 4.13 13.83
CA ALA A 481 25.19 3.47 13.71
C ALA A 481 26.38 4.44 13.66
N TYR A 482 26.28 5.54 12.90
CA TYR A 482 27.37 6.48 12.59
C TYR A 482 27.14 7.93 13.06
N GLY A 483 25.93 8.28 13.48
CA GLY A 483 25.59 9.61 14.03
C GLY A 483 24.96 10.57 13.02
N ASP A 484 25.01 10.26 11.72
CA ASP A 484 24.36 11.03 10.64
C ASP A 484 23.70 10.10 9.60
N ASP A 485 22.92 10.66 8.69
CA ASP A 485 22.30 9.95 7.56
C ASP A 485 23.03 10.18 6.23
N ARG A 486 24.24 10.74 6.29
CA ARG A 486 25.09 11.11 5.16
C ARG A 486 24.40 12.01 4.12
N GLY A 487 23.49 12.86 4.59
CA GLY A 487 22.80 13.83 3.75
C GLY A 487 21.69 13.24 2.89
N LEU A 488 21.18 12.04 3.24
CA LEU A 488 20.06 11.43 2.53
C LEU A 488 18.79 12.29 2.66
N ALA A 489 18.42 12.69 3.89
CA ALA A 489 17.19 13.45 4.13
C ALA A 489 17.19 14.85 3.52
N THR A 490 18.36 15.40 3.20
CA THR A 490 18.53 16.76 2.66
C THR A 490 18.93 16.76 1.18
N ALA A 491 18.98 15.60 0.53
CA ALA A 491 19.39 15.50 -0.87
C ALA A 491 18.33 16.02 -1.85
N ASP A 492 17.05 16.02 -1.44
CA ASP A 492 15.94 16.61 -2.19
C ASP A 492 14.98 17.36 -1.25
N ALA A 493 14.54 18.56 -1.65
CA ALA A 493 13.65 19.39 -0.83
C ALA A 493 12.19 18.95 -0.89
N GLY A 494 11.75 18.34 -2.00
CA GLY A 494 10.42 17.76 -2.17
C GLY A 494 10.22 16.55 -1.26
N PHE A 495 11.27 15.78 -1.00
CA PHE A 495 11.20 14.63 -0.09
C PHE A 495 10.73 15.01 1.33
N ALA A 496 11.11 16.18 1.86
CA ALA A 496 10.63 16.65 3.17
C ALA A 496 9.11 16.97 3.18
N GLN A 497 8.51 17.24 2.02
CA GLN A 497 7.09 17.52 1.85
C GLN A 497 6.25 16.25 1.66
N THR A 498 6.88 15.11 1.35
CA THR A 498 6.15 13.89 0.98
C THR A 498 5.32 13.26 2.12
N SER A 499 5.67 13.56 3.38
CA SER A 499 4.83 13.17 4.52
C SER A 499 3.50 13.93 4.53
N ALA A 500 3.49 15.21 4.13
CA ALA A 500 2.25 15.96 3.97
C ALA A 500 1.42 15.40 2.81
N TYR A 501 2.04 15.06 1.67
CA TYR A 501 1.37 14.35 0.58
C TYR A 501 0.57 13.13 1.08
N HIS A 502 1.21 12.24 1.85
CA HIS A 502 0.54 11.06 2.40
C HIS A 502 -0.65 11.39 3.31
N MET A 503 -0.58 12.50 4.06
CA MET A 503 -1.71 12.97 4.88
C MET A 503 -2.89 13.48 4.02
N TYR A 504 -2.62 14.25 2.97
CA TYR A 504 -3.67 14.85 2.13
C TYR A 504 -4.30 13.86 1.14
N VAL A 505 -3.56 12.85 0.67
CA VAL A 505 -4.07 11.84 -0.27
C VAL A 505 -4.98 10.81 0.42
N GLN A 506 -4.90 10.69 1.74
CA GLN A 506 -5.85 9.93 2.54
C GLN A 506 -7.18 10.69 2.70
N GLY A 507 -8.24 10.19 2.06
CA GLY A 507 -9.59 10.71 2.18
C GLY A 507 -10.22 10.43 3.55
N MET A 508 -11.55 10.56 3.62
CA MET A 508 -12.33 10.26 4.83
C MET A 508 -12.58 8.76 5.01
N THR A 509 -12.21 7.96 4.02
CA THR A 509 -12.37 6.49 4.01
C THR A 509 -11.05 5.81 3.65
N SER A 510 -10.58 5.98 2.41
CA SER A 510 -9.38 5.37 1.83
C SER A 510 -8.53 6.42 1.09
N LEU A 511 -7.41 6.02 0.50
CA LEU A 511 -6.59 6.91 -0.33
C LEU A 511 -7.31 7.30 -1.63
N PHE A 512 -6.98 8.45 -2.21
CA PHE A 512 -7.21 8.70 -3.64
C PHE A 512 -6.23 7.83 -4.43
N ASN A 513 -6.64 6.61 -4.77
CA ASN A 513 -5.76 5.50 -5.21
C ASN A 513 -5.28 5.57 -6.66
N TYR A 514 -5.15 6.77 -7.25
CA TYR A 514 -4.74 6.93 -8.65
C TYR A 514 -3.46 6.16 -8.98
N GLY A 515 -3.40 5.62 -10.20
CA GLY A 515 -2.35 4.73 -10.64
C GLY A 515 -2.43 3.34 -10.01
N ASP A 516 -1.30 2.64 -9.95
CA ASP A 516 -1.24 1.32 -9.38
C ASP A 516 -1.28 1.33 -7.84
N HIS A 517 -2.01 0.40 -7.23
CA HIS A 517 -2.03 0.24 -5.77
C HIS A 517 -0.95 -0.73 -5.25
N GLY A 518 -0.25 -1.45 -6.15
CA GLY A 518 0.86 -2.35 -5.83
C GLY A 518 0.48 -3.60 -5.02
N PRO A 519 1.47 -4.46 -4.70
CA PRO A 519 1.25 -5.71 -3.98
C PRO A 519 1.01 -5.49 -2.47
N ASN A 520 0.77 -6.59 -1.75
CA ASN A 520 0.57 -6.58 -0.30
C ASN A 520 1.73 -5.92 0.46
N LYS A 521 1.40 -5.07 1.44
CA LYS A 521 2.35 -4.32 2.26
C LYS A 521 2.67 -5.03 3.58
N PHE A 522 3.20 -6.26 3.55
CA PHE A 522 3.40 -7.09 4.75
C PHE A 522 4.21 -6.41 5.86
N ALA A 523 5.37 -5.84 5.52
CA ALA A 523 6.31 -5.23 6.46
C ALA A 523 6.57 -3.74 6.18
N THR A 524 5.85 -3.16 5.21
CA THR A 524 6.01 -1.78 4.75
C THR A 524 4.80 -0.98 5.23
N THR A 525 5.04 0.08 5.99
CA THR A 525 3.99 0.89 6.63
C THR A 525 4.30 2.37 6.46
N ALA A 526 3.36 3.24 6.81
CA ALA A 526 3.63 4.67 6.90
C ALA A 526 4.37 5.07 8.20
N ASN A 527 4.79 4.11 9.05
CA ASN A 527 5.37 4.39 10.37
C ASN A 527 6.68 5.18 10.34
N SER A 528 7.38 5.22 9.21
CA SER A 528 8.52 6.12 9.05
C SER A 528 8.15 7.59 9.18
N LEU A 529 6.87 7.99 9.09
CA LEU A 529 6.40 9.35 9.44
C LEU A 529 6.81 9.75 10.85
N MET A 530 6.86 8.82 11.81
CA MET A 530 7.30 9.13 13.18
C MET A 530 8.79 9.50 13.21
N TYR A 531 9.60 8.81 12.42
CA TYR A 531 11.01 9.12 12.24
C TYR A 531 11.20 10.46 11.50
N TRP A 532 10.54 10.62 10.36
CA TRP A 532 10.61 11.82 9.53
C TRP A 532 10.09 13.06 10.26
N SER A 533 9.12 12.90 11.17
CA SER A 533 8.67 13.95 12.09
C SER A 533 9.84 14.55 12.88
N THR A 534 10.72 13.71 13.41
CA THR A 534 11.91 14.15 14.16
C THR A 534 12.95 14.77 13.23
N VAL A 535 13.20 14.15 12.07
CA VAL A 535 14.20 14.62 11.11
C VAL A 535 13.84 16.00 10.54
N PHE A 536 12.56 16.23 10.23
CA PHE A 536 12.09 17.47 9.60
C PHE A 536 11.49 18.48 10.60
N GLY A 537 11.44 18.15 11.90
CA GLY A 537 10.86 19.02 12.92
C GLY A 537 9.35 19.26 12.75
N GLN A 538 8.61 18.24 12.31
CA GLN A 538 7.18 18.31 12.00
C GLN A 538 6.38 17.38 12.93
N PRO A 539 6.03 17.80 14.16
CA PRO A 539 5.37 16.93 15.16
C PRO A 539 4.04 16.33 14.66
N GLN A 540 3.33 17.02 13.77
CA GLN A 540 2.09 16.53 13.17
C GLN A 540 2.22 15.18 12.45
N TYR A 541 3.37 14.89 11.82
CA TYR A 541 3.56 13.64 11.06
C TYR A 541 3.55 12.43 12.00
N SER A 542 4.26 12.53 13.13
CA SER A 542 4.29 11.51 14.17
C SER A 542 2.90 11.31 14.79
N LEU A 543 2.23 12.40 15.14
CA LEU A 543 0.90 12.35 15.78
C LEU A 543 -0.18 11.78 14.84
N TYR A 544 -0.12 12.06 13.54
CA TYR A 544 -1.00 11.48 12.53
C TYR A 544 -0.83 9.95 12.46
N GLN A 545 0.41 9.49 12.36
CA GLN A 545 0.70 8.08 12.18
C GLN A 545 0.53 7.25 13.48
N ARG A 546 0.79 7.85 14.64
CA ARG A 546 0.64 7.22 15.97
C ARG A 546 -0.75 6.61 16.18
N ASP A 547 -1.78 7.25 15.64
CA ASP A 547 -3.16 6.83 15.87
C ASP A 547 -3.65 5.78 14.84
N ARG A 548 -2.78 5.33 13.92
CA ARG A 548 -3.13 4.36 12.86
C ARG A 548 -3.11 2.92 13.32
N SER A 549 -3.93 2.12 12.65
CA SER A 549 -4.09 0.69 12.95
C SER A 549 -2.81 -0.12 12.66
N ASP A 550 -1.94 0.38 11.79
CA ASP A 550 -0.64 -0.21 11.46
C ASP A 550 0.54 0.35 12.28
N ALA A 551 0.32 1.33 13.15
CA ALA A 551 1.31 1.85 14.11
C ALA A 551 1.90 0.80 15.09
N PRO A 552 1.15 -0.23 15.55
CA PRO A 552 1.66 -1.22 16.49
C PRO A 552 2.69 -2.22 15.90
N GLU A 553 3.86 -1.75 15.47
CA GLU A 553 4.97 -2.60 15.01
C GLU A 553 6.33 -2.16 15.61
N PRO A 554 7.36 -3.03 15.58
CA PRO A 554 8.60 -2.79 16.34
C PRO A 554 9.38 -1.50 16.02
N PHE A 555 9.42 -1.00 14.78
CA PHE A 555 10.16 0.23 14.49
C PHE A 555 9.47 1.47 15.08
N SER A 556 8.15 1.50 15.11
CA SER A 556 7.34 2.54 15.76
C SER A 556 7.70 2.73 17.23
N MET A 557 8.08 1.67 17.93
CA MET A 557 8.56 1.73 19.33
C MET A 557 9.83 2.59 19.50
N PHE A 558 10.60 2.82 18.43
CA PHE A 558 11.87 3.57 18.45
C PHE A 558 11.85 4.86 17.64
N TRP A 559 10.97 4.93 16.63
CA TRP A 559 10.73 6.10 15.80
C TRP A 559 9.76 7.10 16.43
N TYR A 560 8.82 6.64 17.25
CA TYR A 560 7.96 7.55 18.00
C TYR A 560 8.77 8.29 19.06
N ASP A 561 8.73 9.62 19.03
CA ASP A 561 9.17 10.45 20.14
C ASP A 561 8.01 10.64 21.13
N PRO A 562 8.06 10.02 22.33
CA PRO A 562 6.98 10.11 23.32
C PRO A 562 6.83 11.51 23.93
N ALA A 563 7.75 12.44 23.69
CA ALA A 563 7.58 13.85 24.03
C ALA A 563 6.64 14.59 23.05
N THR A 564 6.32 13.99 21.90
CA THR A 564 5.40 14.60 20.92
C THR A 564 3.96 14.51 21.40
N THR A 565 3.31 15.66 21.52
CA THR A 565 1.95 15.81 22.05
C THR A 565 1.12 16.79 21.21
N GLY A 566 -0.19 16.81 21.46
CA GLY A 566 -1.15 17.63 20.73
C GLY A 566 -1.95 16.83 19.70
N THR A 567 -2.68 17.55 18.86
CA THR A 567 -3.62 17.02 17.87
C THR A 567 -3.10 17.34 16.47
N TRP A 568 -2.80 16.30 15.68
CA TRP A 568 -2.06 16.43 14.43
C TRP A 568 -2.69 17.37 13.39
N TRP A 569 -3.99 17.63 13.50
CA TRP A 569 -4.75 18.45 12.56
C TRP A 569 -4.80 19.94 12.87
N ASP A 570 -4.38 20.38 14.07
CA ASP A 570 -4.53 21.78 14.46
C ASP A 570 -3.69 22.69 13.55
N GLY A 571 -4.32 23.72 12.99
CA GLY A 571 -3.71 24.65 12.04
C GLY A 571 -3.49 24.10 10.64
N LEU A 572 -3.82 22.84 10.35
CA LEU A 572 -3.72 22.27 9.00
C LEU A 572 -4.86 22.77 8.11
N ALA A 573 -4.51 23.18 6.89
CA ALA A 573 -5.49 23.50 5.87
C ALA A 573 -6.32 22.26 5.53
N ILE A 574 -7.61 22.43 5.29
CA ILE A 574 -8.49 21.32 4.88
C ILE A 574 -8.48 21.11 3.36
N ASP A 575 -7.73 21.93 2.63
CA ASP A 575 -7.55 21.82 1.18
C ASP A 575 -6.08 21.95 0.82
N LYS A 576 -5.69 21.29 -0.26
CA LYS A 576 -4.34 21.40 -0.79
C LYS A 576 -4.32 21.18 -2.29
N HIS A 577 -3.52 22.00 -2.96
CA HIS A 577 -3.08 21.82 -4.34
C HIS A 577 -1.61 21.43 -4.33
N PHE A 578 -1.32 20.36 -5.06
CA PHE A 578 0.02 19.88 -5.40
C PHE A 578 0.21 20.21 -6.89
N ASP A 579 1.05 21.20 -7.17
CA ASP A 579 1.14 21.92 -8.44
C ASP A 579 2.33 21.51 -9.31
N SER A 580 3.01 20.40 -8.98
CA SER A 580 4.05 19.83 -9.83
C SER A 580 3.43 19.29 -11.12
N ALA A 581 3.77 19.87 -12.26
CA ALA A 581 3.10 19.60 -13.53
C ALA A 581 2.99 18.10 -13.92
N THR A 582 3.99 17.28 -13.59
CA THR A 582 3.98 15.83 -13.89
C THR A 582 3.00 15.06 -13.01
N THR A 583 2.71 15.53 -11.80
CA THR A 583 1.94 14.82 -10.78
C THR A 583 0.76 15.64 -10.25
N GLU A 584 0.38 16.73 -10.92
CA GLU A 584 -0.54 17.77 -10.41
C GLU A 584 -1.90 17.20 -9.95
N TRP A 585 -2.34 17.59 -8.77
CA TRP A 585 -3.65 17.20 -8.26
C TRP A 585 -4.09 18.12 -7.11
N ALA A 586 -5.38 18.09 -6.80
CA ALA A 586 -5.90 18.83 -5.65
C ALA A 586 -6.88 17.99 -4.85
N THR A 587 -7.02 18.36 -3.58
CA THR A 587 -8.01 17.79 -2.68
C THR A 587 -8.65 18.86 -1.81
N GLY A 588 -9.90 18.63 -1.43
CA GLY A 588 -10.57 19.37 -0.38
C GLY A 588 -11.41 18.47 0.51
N ARG A 589 -11.53 18.84 1.79
CA ARG A 589 -12.30 18.07 2.78
C ARG A 589 -13.08 18.94 3.75
N SER A 590 -14.06 18.38 4.48
CA SER A 590 -14.83 19.15 5.46
C SER A 590 -14.21 19.17 6.86
N SER A 591 -13.35 18.21 7.21
CA SER A 591 -12.67 18.14 8.51
C SER A 591 -11.46 17.19 8.44
N TRP A 592 -10.50 17.34 9.32
CA TRP A 592 -9.45 16.32 9.54
C TRP A 592 -9.80 15.33 10.66
N ALA A 593 -10.72 15.69 11.55
CA ALA A 593 -10.99 14.96 12.79
C ALA A 593 -12.28 14.12 12.74
N SER A 594 -13.01 14.15 11.62
CA SER A 594 -14.24 13.41 11.41
C SER A 594 -14.21 12.67 10.07
N ASN A 595 -14.51 11.37 10.11
CA ASN A 595 -14.55 10.50 8.93
C ASN A 595 -15.94 10.54 8.24
N ASP A 596 -16.96 11.09 8.89
CA ASP A 596 -18.32 11.19 8.32
C ASP A 596 -18.50 12.41 7.40
N GLY A 597 -17.44 13.22 7.25
CA GLY A 597 -17.45 14.46 6.48
C GLY A 597 -17.53 14.27 4.97
N THR A 598 -17.12 15.29 4.23
CA THR A 598 -16.94 15.25 2.78
C THR A 598 -15.47 15.32 2.40
N TYR A 599 -15.09 14.64 1.32
CA TYR A 599 -13.78 14.75 0.69
C TYR A 599 -13.92 14.60 -0.82
N TRP A 600 -13.15 15.37 -1.56
CA TRP A 600 -12.87 15.10 -2.96
C TRP A 600 -11.38 15.21 -3.23
N ALA A 601 -10.92 14.45 -4.22
CA ALA A 601 -9.62 14.67 -4.87
C ALA A 601 -9.79 14.48 -6.38
N MET A 602 -9.00 15.21 -7.17
CA MET A 602 -9.04 15.14 -8.62
C MET A 602 -7.64 15.33 -9.22
N LYS A 603 -7.25 14.45 -10.15
CA LYS A 603 -5.93 14.42 -10.78
C LYS A 603 -5.91 15.25 -12.07
N ALA A 604 -4.86 16.05 -12.23
CA ALA A 604 -4.52 16.75 -13.46
C ALA A 604 -3.09 16.40 -13.95
N GLY A 605 -2.30 15.63 -13.21
CA GLY A 605 -0.94 15.26 -13.62
C GLY A 605 -0.91 14.55 -14.96
N GLN A 606 0.23 14.65 -15.63
CA GLN A 606 0.51 13.98 -16.91
C GLN A 606 0.33 12.46 -16.80
N ILE A 607 0.26 11.77 -17.95
CA ILE A 607 0.11 10.29 -17.99
C ILE A 607 1.48 9.58 -17.86
N PRO A 608 2.56 10.00 -18.57
CA PRO A 608 3.88 9.39 -18.43
C PRO A 608 4.59 9.84 -17.15
N SER A 609 5.78 9.28 -16.90
CA SER A 609 6.67 9.63 -15.77
C SER A 609 6.19 9.21 -14.39
N HIS A 610 5.43 8.11 -14.35
CA HIS A 610 4.98 7.43 -13.14
C HIS A 610 5.64 6.05 -12.98
N GLN A 611 6.82 5.84 -13.58
CA GLN A 611 7.63 4.61 -13.46
C GLN A 611 6.82 3.31 -13.75
N ASN A 612 6.00 3.31 -14.81
CA ASN A 612 5.08 2.22 -15.17
C ASN A 612 3.91 1.97 -14.21
N HIS A 613 3.61 2.90 -13.30
CA HIS A 613 2.49 2.81 -12.35
C HIS A 613 1.37 3.82 -12.63
N GLY A 614 1.51 4.67 -13.65
CA GLY A 614 0.47 5.64 -14.06
C GLY A 614 -0.67 5.01 -14.88
N ASN A 615 -1.80 5.73 -14.96
CA ASN A 615 -2.97 5.37 -15.76
C ASN A 615 -3.33 6.52 -16.73
N MET A 616 -4.22 6.24 -17.70
CA MET A 616 -4.77 7.26 -18.61
C MET A 616 -5.95 8.01 -17.96
N ASP A 617 -5.63 8.75 -16.89
CA ASP A 617 -6.53 9.19 -15.82
C ASP A 617 -6.60 10.72 -15.62
N ILE A 618 -6.34 11.51 -16.67
CA ILE A 618 -6.51 12.97 -16.58
C ILE A 618 -7.99 13.28 -16.31
N GLY A 619 -8.24 14.03 -15.23
CA GLY A 619 -9.59 14.35 -14.79
C GLY A 619 -10.22 13.32 -13.86
N ASP A 620 -9.54 12.22 -13.53
CA ASP A 620 -10.03 11.23 -12.58
C ASP A 620 -10.24 11.83 -11.18
N PHE A 621 -11.24 11.33 -10.45
CA PHE A 621 -11.65 11.88 -9.17
C PHE A 621 -12.23 10.83 -8.22
N VAL A 622 -12.21 11.13 -6.92
CA VAL A 622 -12.90 10.37 -5.86
C VAL A 622 -13.75 11.28 -4.99
N ILE A 623 -14.82 10.73 -4.41
CA ILE A 623 -15.74 11.43 -3.51
C ILE A 623 -16.11 10.58 -2.30
N ASP A 624 -15.81 11.12 -1.12
CA ASP A 624 -16.32 10.61 0.16
C ASP A 624 -17.43 11.51 0.70
N ALA A 625 -18.47 10.89 1.27
CA ALA A 625 -19.48 11.58 2.05
C ALA A 625 -20.11 10.62 3.07
N MET A 626 -20.43 11.10 4.27
CA MET A 626 -21.17 10.33 5.29
C MET A 626 -20.47 9.01 5.65
N GLY A 627 -19.14 9.04 5.69
CA GLY A 627 -18.30 7.89 6.03
C GLY A 627 -18.23 6.83 4.94
N GLN A 628 -18.61 7.15 3.68
CA GLN A 628 -18.59 6.21 2.56
C GLN A 628 -17.90 6.82 1.32
N ARG A 629 -17.17 5.98 0.57
CA ARG A 629 -16.61 6.29 -0.76
C ARG A 629 -17.68 6.08 -1.82
N PHE A 630 -18.38 7.14 -2.23
CA PHE A 630 -19.44 7.05 -3.23
C PHE A 630 -18.90 6.88 -4.65
N PHE A 631 -17.79 7.56 -4.97
CA PHE A 631 -17.07 7.39 -6.23
C PHE A 631 -15.60 7.13 -5.95
N GLY A 632 -15.09 5.99 -6.42
CA GLY A 632 -13.76 5.48 -6.11
C GLY A 632 -12.92 5.20 -7.34
N ASP A 633 -11.62 5.05 -7.12
CA ASP A 633 -10.66 4.67 -8.16
C ASP A 633 -10.36 3.16 -8.09
N LEU A 634 -10.09 2.54 -9.25
CA LEU A 634 -9.92 1.09 -9.35
C LEU A 634 -8.54 0.61 -8.94
N GLY A 635 -7.52 1.47 -8.98
CA GLY A 635 -6.12 1.13 -8.75
C GLY A 635 -5.51 0.22 -9.85
N SER A 636 -4.61 -0.69 -9.46
CA SER A 636 -3.91 -1.57 -10.41
C SER A 636 -4.78 -2.67 -11.01
N GLY A 637 -4.38 -3.13 -12.20
CA GLY A 637 -4.83 -4.38 -12.79
C GLY A 637 -3.96 -5.58 -12.38
N GLN A 638 -3.95 -6.61 -13.23
CA GLN A 638 -3.18 -7.84 -13.01
C GLN A 638 -1.72 -7.65 -13.44
N TYR A 639 -0.79 -7.66 -12.48
CA TYR A 639 0.64 -7.43 -12.71
C TYR A 639 1.31 -8.53 -13.54
N LEU A 640 0.77 -9.75 -13.47
CA LEU A 640 1.26 -10.87 -14.27
C LEU A 640 0.70 -10.88 -15.69
N ALA A 641 -0.18 -9.93 -16.04
CA ALA A 641 -0.76 -9.87 -17.37
C ALA A 641 0.31 -9.49 -18.42
N PRO A 642 0.30 -10.08 -19.63
CA PRO A 642 1.36 -9.88 -20.59
C PRO A 642 1.48 -8.40 -21.01
N GLY A 643 2.67 -7.82 -20.85
CA GLY A 643 2.93 -6.43 -21.23
C GLY A 643 2.29 -5.36 -20.32
N TYR A 644 1.86 -5.72 -19.10
CA TYR A 644 1.30 -4.77 -18.12
C TYR A 644 2.24 -3.59 -17.81
N PHE A 645 3.55 -3.86 -17.70
CA PHE A 645 4.59 -2.86 -17.45
C PHE A 645 5.30 -2.37 -18.72
N ASN A 646 4.70 -2.57 -19.90
CA ASN A 646 5.32 -2.20 -21.18
C ASN A 646 4.60 -1.00 -21.83
N GLY A 647 5.38 0.02 -22.19
CA GLY A 647 4.96 1.12 -23.06
C GLY A 647 4.09 2.17 -22.38
N ASP A 648 4.31 2.45 -21.09
CA ASP A 648 3.64 3.57 -20.40
C ASP A 648 4.03 4.95 -20.98
N ASP A 649 5.13 4.99 -21.72
CA ASP A 649 5.64 6.14 -22.46
C ASP A 649 5.18 6.20 -23.92
N LYS A 650 4.32 5.26 -24.35
CA LYS A 650 3.83 5.13 -25.74
C LYS A 650 2.31 5.19 -25.82
N GLN A 651 1.79 5.86 -26.84
CA GLN A 651 0.33 6.00 -27.03
C GLN A 651 -0.38 4.65 -27.23
N ASP A 652 0.30 3.70 -27.85
CA ASP A 652 -0.15 2.34 -28.17
C ASP A 652 0.48 1.28 -27.25
N GLY A 653 0.98 1.69 -26.08
CA GLY A 653 1.52 0.79 -25.07
C GLY A 653 0.54 -0.32 -24.69
N THR A 654 1.05 -1.55 -24.50
CA THR A 654 0.24 -2.70 -24.11
C THR A 654 -0.41 -2.52 -22.74
N ARG A 655 0.20 -1.71 -21.86
CA ARG A 655 -0.39 -1.29 -20.59
C ARG A 655 -1.80 -0.71 -20.79
N TRP A 656 -2.03 0.06 -21.85
CA TRP A 656 -3.29 0.78 -22.10
C TRP A 656 -4.41 -0.08 -22.70
N LEU A 657 -4.16 -1.38 -22.87
CA LEU A 657 -5.16 -2.33 -23.32
C LEU A 657 -6.09 -2.77 -22.18
N TYR A 658 -5.59 -2.81 -20.94
CA TYR A 658 -6.31 -3.29 -19.76
C TYR A 658 -7.32 -2.26 -19.24
N TYR A 659 -8.46 -2.72 -18.71
CA TYR A 659 -9.54 -1.85 -18.24
C TYR A 659 -9.07 -0.84 -17.17
N ASN A 660 -8.34 -1.29 -16.15
CA ASN A 660 -7.95 -0.47 -15.00
C ASN A 660 -6.98 0.67 -15.35
N THR A 661 -6.22 0.55 -16.44
CA THR A 661 -5.11 1.47 -16.78
C THR A 661 -5.47 2.43 -17.91
N ARG A 662 -6.57 2.16 -18.62
CA ARG A 662 -7.04 2.95 -19.77
C ARG A 662 -8.14 3.93 -19.38
N THR A 663 -8.42 4.91 -20.24
CA THR A 663 -9.39 5.99 -19.99
C THR A 663 -10.80 5.48 -19.66
N GLU A 664 -11.23 4.40 -20.30
CA GLU A 664 -12.56 3.81 -20.06
C GLU A 664 -12.76 3.35 -18.59
N GLY A 665 -11.68 2.92 -17.92
CA GLY A 665 -11.71 2.48 -16.52
C GLY A 665 -11.55 3.60 -15.50
N GLN A 666 -11.48 4.86 -15.91
CA GLN A 666 -11.30 6.00 -15.00
C GLN A 666 -12.61 6.78 -14.82
N ASN A 667 -12.69 7.60 -13.77
CA ASN A 667 -13.81 8.52 -13.52
C ASN A 667 -13.64 9.80 -14.36
N THR A 668 -13.60 9.66 -15.69
CA THR A 668 -13.35 10.76 -16.61
C THR A 668 -14.34 10.80 -17.78
N ILE A 669 -14.05 11.60 -18.80
CA ILE A 669 -14.81 11.67 -20.04
C ILE A 669 -14.23 10.66 -21.04
N LEU A 670 -15.10 9.95 -21.75
CA LEU A 670 -14.76 9.12 -22.89
C LEU A 670 -15.32 9.78 -24.15
N ILE A 671 -14.46 10.06 -25.13
CA ILE A 671 -14.87 10.57 -26.46
C ILE A 671 -14.51 9.52 -27.50
N ASN A 672 -15.49 9.13 -28.31
CA ASN A 672 -15.32 8.18 -29.40
C ASN A 672 -14.71 6.83 -28.98
N ASN A 673 -14.96 6.39 -27.73
CA ASN A 673 -14.37 5.20 -27.11
C ASN A 673 -12.83 5.17 -27.16
N ALA A 674 -12.18 6.33 -27.30
CA ALA A 674 -10.74 6.43 -27.46
C ALA A 674 -10.05 6.69 -26.11
N ASN A 675 -8.82 6.19 -25.99
CA ASN A 675 -7.93 6.54 -24.90
C ASN A 675 -7.45 7.98 -25.01
N GLN A 676 -7.17 8.58 -23.86
CA GLN A 676 -6.54 9.89 -23.76
C GLN A 676 -5.16 9.90 -24.43
N GLN A 677 -4.76 11.08 -24.92
CA GLN A 677 -3.43 11.29 -25.49
C GLN A 677 -2.37 11.38 -24.38
N ILE A 678 -1.36 10.52 -24.42
CA ILE A 678 -0.32 10.46 -23.37
C ILE A 678 0.55 11.73 -23.33
N SER A 679 0.59 12.50 -24.41
CA SER A 679 1.34 13.76 -24.51
C SER A 679 0.59 14.96 -23.92
N ALA A 680 -0.61 14.75 -23.38
CA ALA A 680 -1.43 15.82 -22.84
C ALA A 680 -0.75 16.52 -21.65
N THR A 681 -0.80 17.85 -21.67
CA THR A 681 -0.28 18.75 -20.64
C THR A 681 -1.42 19.64 -20.16
N PRO A 682 -2.32 19.13 -19.31
CA PRO A 682 -3.44 19.92 -18.84
C PRO A 682 -2.94 21.11 -18.01
N SER A 683 -3.75 22.16 -17.95
CA SER A 683 -3.50 23.32 -17.10
C SER A 683 -4.61 23.42 -16.08
N ALA A 684 -4.25 23.64 -14.81
CA ALA A 684 -5.23 23.67 -13.74
C ALA A 684 -5.22 24.97 -12.93
N GLN A 685 -6.33 25.20 -12.25
CA GLN A 685 -6.54 26.32 -11.34
C GLN A 685 -7.21 25.79 -10.08
N PHE A 686 -6.71 26.23 -8.93
CA PHE A 686 -7.23 25.90 -7.62
C PHE A 686 -7.65 27.17 -6.87
N GLY A 687 -8.74 27.07 -6.10
CA GLY A 687 -9.13 28.11 -5.15
C GLY A 687 -9.69 27.48 -3.88
N SER A 688 -9.31 28.02 -2.72
CA SER A 688 -9.84 27.61 -1.41
C SER A 688 -10.17 28.84 -0.56
N SER A 689 -11.15 28.71 0.33
CA SER A 689 -11.40 29.68 1.40
C SER A 689 -10.23 29.82 2.39
N GLY A 690 -9.20 28.98 2.31
CA GLY A 690 -8.02 29.02 3.18
C GLY A 690 -8.30 28.48 4.59
N THR A 691 -9.38 27.72 4.73
CA THR A 691 -9.87 27.24 6.02
C THR A 691 -8.93 26.20 6.62
N LYS A 692 -8.71 26.32 7.94
CA LYS A 692 -7.83 25.45 8.71
C LYS A 692 -8.62 24.80 9.83
N GLN A 693 -8.37 23.53 10.08
CA GLN A 693 -8.94 22.81 11.21
C GLN A 693 -8.30 23.33 12.51
N GLY A 694 -9.12 23.66 13.50
CA GLY A 694 -8.63 23.98 14.86
C GLY A 694 -8.43 22.71 15.69
N ALA A 695 -7.79 22.85 16.86
CA ALA A 695 -7.47 21.73 17.74
C ALA A 695 -8.69 20.87 18.12
N ALA A 696 -9.84 21.49 18.35
CA ALA A 696 -11.07 20.76 18.69
C ALA A 696 -11.51 19.85 17.53
N PRO A 697 -11.96 18.61 17.80
CA PRO A 697 -12.44 17.70 16.77
C PRO A 697 -13.79 18.16 16.18
N SER A 698 -14.59 18.87 16.98
CA SER A 698 -15.76 19.58 16.48
C SER A 698 -15.33 20.73 15.58
N PHE A 699 -15.90 20.80 14.38
CA PHE A 699 -15.51 21.79 13.39
C PHE A 699 -16.73 22.37 12.68
N ASN A 700 -16.88 23.70 12.78
CA ASN A 700 -17.99 24.42 12.16
C ASN A 700 -17.47 25.21 10.97
N LEU A 701 -17.86 24.79 9.78
CA LEU A 701 -17.57 25.49 8.54
C LEU A 701 -18.54 26.66 8.34
N SER A 702 -18.05 27.74 7.71
CA SER A 702 -18.94 28.79 7.21
C SER A 702 -19.89 28.23 6.15
N SER A 703 -21.10 28.76 6.05
CA SER A 703 -22.02 28.43 4.95
C SER A 703 -21.48 28.80 3.57
N THR A 704 -20.50 29.71 3.51
CA THR A 704 -19.79 30.13 2.29
C THR A 704 -18.45 29.42 2.09
N ASP A 705 -18.09 28.49 2.97
CA ASP A 705 -16.81 27.77 2.86
C ASP A 705 -16.82 26.87 1.63
N THR A 706 -15.75 26.97 0.84
CA THR A 706 -15.63 26.22 -0.42
C THR A 706 -14.17 26.02 -0.82
N ALA A 707 -13.96 25.04 -1.67
CA ALA A 707 -12.77 24.89 -2.48
C ALA A 707 -13.19 24.37 -3.86
N PHE A 708 -12.42 24.72 -4.89
CA PHE A 708 -12.60 24.24 -6.24
C PHE A 708 -11.26 23.92 -6.90
N PHE A 709 -11.31 23.01 -7.86
CA PHE A 709 -10.22 22.71 -8.77
C PHE A 709 -10.80 22.58 -10.18
N THR A 710 -10.19 23.28 -11.14
CA THR A 710 -10.57 23.22 -12.56
C THR A 710 -9.37 22.90 -13.41
N MET A 711 -9.57 22.21 -14.52
CA MET A 711 -8.52 21.94 -15.50
C MET A 711 -9.02 22.12 -16.93
N ASP A 712 -8.13 22.54 -17.82
CA ASP A 712 -8.27 22.36 -19.26
C ASP A 712 -7.57 21.05 -19.65
N MET A 713 -8.37 20.04 -20.00
CA MET A 713 -7.91 18.71 -20.42
C MET A 713 -8.11 18.47 -21.92
N SER A 714 -8.27 19.53 -22.71
CA SER A 714 -8.51 19.45 -24.16
C SER A 714 -7.43 18.65 -24.89
N GLY A 715 -6.16 18.82 -24.49
CA GLY A 715 -5.03 18.09 -25.07
C GLY A 715 -5.13 16.57 -24.96
N ALA A 716 -5.92 16.05 -24.01
CA ALA A 716 -6.14 14.62 -23.84
C ALA A 716 -7.06 14.02 -24.91
N TYR A 717 -7.82 14.81 -25.66
CA TYR A 717 -8.86 14.33 -26.60
C TYR A 717 -8.61 14.72 -28.07
N GLY A 718 -7.40 15.17 -28.39
CA GLY A 718 -6.96 15.46 -29.76
C GLY A 718 -7.29 16.87 -30.26
N SER A 719 -6.89 17.15 -31.51
CA SER A 719 -6.98 18.49 -32.10
C SER A 719 -8.43 18.91 -32.35
N GLY A 720 -8.80 20.10 -31.90
CA GLY A 720 -10.12 20.71 -32.12
C GLY A 720 -11.14 20.46 -31.01
N ALA A 721 -10.94 19.45 -30.16
CA ALA A 721 -11.75 19.25 -28.96
C ALA A 721 -11.42 20.32 -27.92
N SER A 722 -12.45 20.84 -27.24
CA SER A 722 -12.29 21.64 -26.04
C SER A 722 -13.02 20.95 -24.90
N VAL A 723 -12.26 20.54 -23.88
CA VAL A 723 -12.77 19.76 -22.75
C VAL A 723 -12.19 20.33 -21.46
N ARG A 724 -13.06 20.93 -20.64
CA ARG A 724 -12.68 21.51 -19.35
C ARG A 724 -13.50 20.90 -18.24
N ARG A 725 -12.84 20.50 -17.16
CA ARG A 725 -13.47 19.89 -16.00
C ARG A 725 -13.29 20.76 -14.76
N GLY A 726 -14.31 20.83 -13.92
CA GLY A 726 -14.25 21.44 -12.59
C GLY A 726 -14.89 20.56 -11.54
N ILE A 727 -14.32 20.53 -10.33
CA ILE A 727 -14.93 20.00 -9.12
C ILE A 727 -14.95 21.09 -8.03
N ARG A 728 -16.08 21.29 -7.36
CA ARG A 728 -16.19 22.27 -6.26
C ARG A 728 -17.12 21.82 -5.15
N PHE A 729 -16.86 22.36 -3.96
CA PHE A 729 -17.80 22.34 -2.86
C PHE A 729 -18.90 23.40 -3.01
N LEU A 730 -20.10 23.04 -2.56
CA LEU A 730 -21.26 23.91 -2.44
C LEU A 730 -21.85 23.78 -1.04
N ASN A 731 -22.65 24.78 -0.65
CA ASN A 731 -23.48 24.72 0.57
C ASN A 731 -22.66 24.41 1.84
N GLY A 732 -21.58 25.16 2.08
CA GLY A 732 -20.66 24.89 3.19
C GLY A 732 -20.06 23.47 3.14
N ARG A 733 -19.64 23.04 1.95
CA ARG A 733 -19.06 21.70 1.65
C ARG A 733 -19.99 20.50 1.82
N ARG A 734 -21.30 20.71 1.82
CA ARG A 734 -22.31 19.65 1.97
C ARG A 734 -22.78 19.05 0.65
N GLN A 735 -22.40 19.68 -0.47
CA GLN A 735 -22.68 19.23 -1.83
C GLN A 735 -21.42 19.37 -2.68
N PHE A 736 -21.37 18.60 -3.76
CA PHE A 736 -20.32 18.66 -4.76
C PHE A 736 -20.94 19.04 -6.10
N LEU A 737 -20.25 19.87 -6.88
CA LEU A 737 -20.54 20.07 -8.29
C LEU A 737 -19.35 19.59 -9.08
N ILE A 738 -19.60 18.65 -10.00
CA ILE A 738 -18.68 18.30 -11.08
C ILE A 738 -19.26 18.91 -12.35
N GLN A 739 -18.45 19.65 -13.09
CA GLN A 739 -18.87 20.26 -14.34
C GLN A 739 -17.86 19.97 -15.45
N ASP A 740 -18.36 19.58 -16.62
CA ASP A 740 -17.59 19.45 -17.83
C ASP A 740 -18.14 20.37 -18.91
N ASP A 741 -17.34 21.34 -19.37
CA ASP A 741 -17.64 22.18 -20.53
C ASP A 741 -16.93 21.57 -21.75
N ILE A 742 -17.73 21.07 -22.69
CA ILE A 742 -17.30 20.28 -23.85
C ILE A 742 -17.76 20.96 -25.14
N SER A 743 -16.86 21.15 -26.10
CA SER A 743 -17.18 21.63 -27.44
C SER A 743 -16.16 21.17 -28.47
N GLY A 744 -16.43 21.41 -29.75
CA GLY A 744 -15.51 21.03 -30.83
C GLY A 744 -15.45 19.51 -31.09
N ILE A 745 -16.40 18.75 -30.56
CA ILE A 745 -16.54 17.32 -30.85
C ILE A 745 -17.30 17.16 -32.17
N PRO A 746 -16.75 16.46 -33.18
CA PRO A 746 -17.45 16.24 -34.44
C PRO A 746 -18.78 15.52 -34.28
N SER A 747 -19.76 15.88 -35.10
CA SER A 747 -21.06 15.20 -35.15
C SER A 747 -20.88 13.69 -35.40
N GLY A 748 -21.64 12.87 -34.68
CA GLY A 748 -21.59 11.41 -34.72
C GLY A 748 -20.59 10.78 -33.74
N GLN A 749 -19.69 11.54 -33.11
CA GLN A 749 -18.79 10.98 -32.09
C GLN A 749 -19.51 10.89 -30.73
N PRO A 750 -19.54 9.70 -30.09
CA PRO A 750 -20.15 9.55 -28.77
C PRO A 750 -19.29 10.22 -27.70
N ILE A 751 -19.95 10.90 -26.76
CA ILE A 751 -19.35 11.45 -25.55
C ILE A 751 -20.00 10.75 -24.36
N GLN A 752 -19.21 10.28 -23.40
CA GLN A 752 -19.72 9.65 -22.19
C GLN A 752 -18.98 10.15 -20.96
N TRP A 753 -19.72 10.68 -19.99
CA TRP A 753 -19.22 10.90 -18.64
C TRP A 753 -19.31 9.60 -17.85
N ARG A 754 -18.27 9.24 -17.08
CA ARG A 754 -18.19 7.98 -16.32
C ARG A 754 -17.75 8.24 -14.88
N ALA A 755 -18.34 7.50 -13.94
CA ALA A 755 -17.87 7.44 -12.55
C ALA A 755 -18.19 6.08 -11.89
N HIS A 756 -17.17 5.43 -11.33
CA HIS A 756 -17.25 4.10 -10.71
C HIS A 756 -17.78 4.18 -9.28
N THR A 757 -18.69 3.28 -8.93
CA THR A 757 -19.33 3.23 -7.61
C THR A 757 -19.69 1.80 -7.22
N ASN A 758 -19.58 1.49 -5.92
CA ASN A 758 -20.12 0.26 -5.34
C ASN A 758 -21.55 0.45 -4.79
N ALA A 759 -22.14 1.63 -5.00
CA ALA A 759 -23.50 1.90 -4.55
C ALA A 759 -24.54 1.12 -5.38
N SER A 760 -25.66 0.80 -4.75
CA SER A 760 -26.87 0.46 -5.49
C SER A 760 -27.42 1.73 -6.15
N VAL A 761 -27.54 1.70 -7.48
CA VAL A 761 -27.96 2.86 -8.28
C VAL A 761 -29.36 2.65 -8.85
N THR A 762 -30.22 3.65 -8.71
CA THR A 762 -31.51 3.76 -9.42
C THR A 762 -31.54 5.07 -10.19
N THR A 763 -31.76 5.01 -11.51
CA THR A 763 -31.81 6.20 -12.38
C THR A 763 -33.26 6.58 -12.75
N ASN A 764 -33.50 7.87 -12.91
CA ASN A 764 -34.77 8.44 -13.37
C ASN A 764 -34.48 9.74 -14.14
N GLY A 765 -34.27 9.62 -15.46
CA GLY A 765 -33.94 10.75 -16.32
C GLY A 765 -32.71 11.50 -15.85
N ALA A 766 -32.86 12.78 -15.52
CA ALA A 766 -31.79 13.66 -15.05
C ALA A 766 -31.38 13.43 -13.57
N THR A 767 -31.92 12.41 -12.89
CA THR A 767 -31.57 12.11 -11.49
C THR A 767 -31.14 10.65 -11.32
N ALA A 768 -30.16 10.41 -10.45
CA ALA A 768 -29.78 9.09 -9.97
C ALA A 768 -29.73 9.08 -8.44
N THR A 769 -30.26 8.02 -7.83
CA THR A 769 -30.16 7.77 -6.38
C THR A 769 -29.15 6.66 -6.15
N LEU A 770 -28.11 6.96 -5.37
CA LEU A 770 -27.05 6.03 -4.98
C LEU A 770 -27.22 5.69 -3.51
N VAL A 771 -27.30 4.40 -3.18
CA VAL A 771 -27.39 3.90 -1.80
C VAL A 771 -26.18 3.01 -1.50
N LEU A 772 -25.41 3.38 -0.48
CA LEU A 772 -24.20 2.66 -0.05
C LEU A 772 -24.18 2.58 1.47
N SER A 773 -24.12 1.36 2.03
CA SER A 773 -24.10 1.11 3.48
C SER A 773 -25.21 1.84 4.26
N GLY A 774 -26.40 1.98 3.67
CA GLY A 774 -27.55 2.69 4.25
C GLY A 774 -27.50 4.21 4.12
N GLN A 775 -26.41 4.79 3.60
CA GLN A 775 -26.31 6.20 3.26
C GLN A 775 -26.81 6.46 1.85
N THR A 776 -27.40 7.63 1.61
CA THR A 776 -27.98 8.00 0.30
C THR A 776 -27.33 9.26 -0.27
N MET A 777 -26.96 9.22 -1.54
CA MET A 777 -26.55 10.38 -2.33
C MET A 777 -27.48 10.52 -3.54
N ILE A 778 -27.97 11.73 -3.79
CA ILE A 778 -28.74 12.06 -4.98
C ILE A 778 -27.82 12.81 -5.95
N ALA A 779 -27.65 12.25 -7.15
CA ALA A 779 -26.98 12.91 -8.26
C ALA A 779 -28.02 13.52 -9.21
N SER A 780 -27.82 14.75 -9.65
CA SER A 780 -28.72 15.45 -10.56
C SER A 780 -27.95 16.15 -11.69
N ILE A 781 -28.41 15.97 -12.92
CA ILE A 781 -27.92 16.73 -14.09
C ILE A 781 -28.66 18.08 -14.10
N LEU A 782 -27.94 19.16 -13.87
CA LEU A 782 -28.51 20.51 -13.94
C LEU A 782 -28.66 20.92 -15.40
N ASN A 783 -29.81 21.51 -15.75
CA ASN A 783 -30.11 22.01 -17.10
C ASN A 783 -29.94 20.93 -18.20
N ALA A 784 -30.30 19.68 -17.91
CA ALA A 784 -30.13 18.56 -18.84
C ALA A 784 -30.79 18.84 -20.21
N PRO A 785 -30.04 18.74 -21.33
CA PRO A 785 -30.62 18.77 -22.65
C PRO A 785 -31.63 17.62 -22.84
N SER A 786 -32.56 17.79 -23.78
CA SER A 786 -33.52 16.74 -24.12
C SER A 786 -32.80 15.43 -24.49
N GLY A 787 -33.18 14.33 -23.85
CA GLY A 787 -32.61 13.00 -24.09
C GLY A 787 -31.35 12.68 -23.27
N VAL A 788 -30.74 13.65 -22.60
CA VAL A 788 -29.61 13.42 -21.68
C VAL A 788 -30.14 12.92 -20.34
N SER A 789 -29.64 11.77 -19.89
CA SER A 789 -30.08 11.12 -18.65
C SER A 789 -28.96 10.28 -18.04
N PHE A 790 -29.10 9.95 -16.76
CA PHE A 790 -28.23 8.97 -16.11
C PHE A 790 -28.57 7.56 -16.57
N ALA A 791 -27.52 6.76 -16.78
CA ALA A 791 -27.58 5.34 -16.98
C ALA A 791 -26.54 4.62 -16.10
N THR A 792 -26.55 3.30 -16.14
CA THR A 792 -25.51 2.46 -15.52
C THR A 792 -24.89 1.57 -16.57
N ALA A 793 -23.57 1.36 -16.48
CA ALA A 793 -22.84 0.37 -17.28
C ALA A 793 -22.07 -0.60 -16.37
N SER A 794 -21.74 -1.77 -16.94
CA SER A 794 -20.79 -2.70 -16.31
C SER A 794 -19.37 -2.14 -16.41
N PRO A 795 -18.51 -2.34 -15.39
CA PRO A 795 -17.13 -1.87 -15.42
C PRO A 795 -16.27 -2.85 -16.22
N THR A 796 -16.51 -2.91 -17.53
CA THR A 796 -15.87 -3.84 -18.45
C THR A 796 -15.48 -3.11 -19.73
N ARG A 797 -14.48 -3.64 -20.43
CA ARG A 797 -14.06 -3.16 -21.76
C ARG A 797 -15.22 -3.15 -22.75
N ALA A 798 -15.27 -2.13 -23.59
CA ALA A 798 -16.17 -2.07 -24.72
C ALA A 798 -15.84 -3.16 -25.75
N SER A 799 -16.85 -3.66 -26.45
CA SER A 799 -16.66 -4.66 -27.52
C SER A 799 -15.84 -4.14 -28.71
N SER A 800 -15.71 -2.82 -28.84
CA SER A 800 -14.90 -2.15 -29.87
C SER A 800 -13.41 -2.07 -29.53
N ASP A 801 -13.03 -2.46 -28.33
CA ASP A 801 -11.67 -2.30 -27.86
C ASP A 801 -10.70 -3.27 -28.52
N PRO A 802 -9.41 -2.91 -28.64
CA PRO A 802 -8.40 -3.83 -29.17
C PRO A 802 -8.37 -5.13 -28.35
N ALA A 803 -7.94 -6.25 -28.93
CA ALA A 803 -7.82 -7.49 -28.17
C ALA A 803 -6.72 -7.38 -27.10
N LEU A 804 -6.92 -8.02 -25.95
CA LEU A 804 -5.85 -8.19 -24.96
C LEU A 804 -4.75 -9.12 -25.52
N PRO A 805 -3.48 -8.95 -25.13
CA PRO A 805 -2.42 -9.88 -25.48
C PRO A 805 -2.73 -11.30 -25.02
N THR A 806 -2.31 -12.32 -25.77
CA THR A 806 -2.50 -13.72 -25.37
C THR A 806 -1.45 -14.16 -24.35
N GLY A 807 -1.85 -14.92 -23.33
CA GLY A 807 -0.94 -15.46 -22.31
C GLY A 807 -1.68 -15.83 -21.03
N ASP A 808 -0.94 -16.28 -20.02
CA ASP A 808 -1.48 -16.42 -18.68
C ASP A 808 -1.94 -15.05 -18.17
N TYR A 809 -3.08 -15.01 -17.48
CA TYR A 809 -3.67 -13.76 -16.97
C TYR A 809 -4.04 -12.72 -18.06
N SER A 810 -4.36 -13.16 -19.28
CA SER A 810 -4.81 -12.29 -20.39
C SER A 810 -6.23 -11.75 -20.26
N GLU A 811 -6.76 -11.66 -19.04
CA GLU A 811 -8.09 -11.15 -18.74
C GLU A 811 -7.98 -9.88 -17.89
N ASP A 812 -8.98 -9.01 -17.98
CA ASP A 812 -9.03 -7.86 -17.09
C ASP A 812 -9.07 -8.31 -15.64
N PHE A 813 -8.46 -7.49 -14.77
CA PHE A 813 -8.44 -7.78 -13.35
C PHE A 813 -9.89 -7.81 -12.82
N PRO A 814 -10.29 -8.87 -12.10
CA PRO A 814 -11.66 -9.00 -11.63
C PRO A 814 -11.98 -7.89 -10.63
N LEU A 815 -13.05 -7.16 -10.89
CA LEU A 815 -13.58 -6.13 -9.99
C LEU A 815 -14.64 -6.73 -9.05
N PRO A 816 -14.89 -6.13 -7.87
CA PRO A 816 -16.00 -6.52 -7.01
C PRO A 816 -17.32 -6.57 -7.78
N SER A 817 -18.15 -7.58 -7.50
CA SER A 817 -19.39 -7.82 -8.25
C SER A 817 -20.44 -6.70 -8.12
N ASP A 818 -20.30 -5.87 -7.10
CA ASP A 818 -21.13 -4.71 -6.81
C ASP A 818 -20.64 -3.42 -7.48
N THR A 819 -19.44 -3.42 -8.09
CA THR A 819 -18.92 -2.27 -8.83
C THR A 819 -19.75 -2.00 -10.09
N LYS A 820 -20.15 -0.73 -10.26
CA LYS A 820 -20.92 -0.21 -11.39
C LYS A 820 -20.28 1.07 -11.90
N VAL A 821 -20.61 1.44 -13.14
CA VAL A 821 -20.28 2.76 -13.70
C VAL A 821 -21.56 3.56 -13.83
N LEU A 822 -21.67 4.69 -13.14
CA LEU A 822 -22.69 5.70 -13.40
C LEU A 822 -22.27 6.48 -14.66
N THR A 823 -23.15 6.59 -15.64
CA THR A 823 -22.83 7.21 -16.93
C THR A 823 -23.83 8.27 -17.34
N ILE A 824 -23.36 9.23 -18.15
CA ILE A 824 -24.20 10.18 -18.89
C ILE A 824 -23.69 10.21 -20.32
N ASN A 825 -24.55 9.91 -21.28
CA ASN A 825 -24.22 10.07 -22.70
C ASN A 825 -24.53 11.52 -23.12
N GLY A 826 -23.52 12.18 -23.68
CA GLY A 826 -23.63 13.54 -24.20
C GLY A 826 -24.34 13.61 -25.56
N PRO A 827 -24.65 14.83 -26.03
CA PRO A 827 -25.20 15.03 -27.37
C PRO A 827 -24.16 14.67 -28.43
N THR A 828 -24.61 14.05 -29.53
CA THR A 828 -23.76 13.61 -30.65
C THR A 828 -23.97 14.47 -31.90
N ASP A 829 -24.71 15.57 -31.81
CA ASP A 829 -24.98 16.48 -32.93
C ASP A 829 -23.85 17.49 -33.19
N GLY A 830 -22.81 17.48 -32.34
CA GLY A 830 -21.66 18.39 -32.40
C GLY A 830 -21.89 19.72 -31.67
N SER A 831 -23.00 19.86 -30.95
CA SER A 831 -23.27 21.04 -30.13
C SER A 831 -22.33 21.12 -28.92
N ALA A 832 -22.08 22.34 -28.45
CA ALA A 832 -21.41 22.56 -27.17
C ALA A 832 -22.31 22.06 -26.03
N TRP A 833 -21.71 21.41 -25.04
CA TRP A 833 -22.40 20.78 -23.94
C TRP A 833 -21.72 21.14 -22.61
N SER A 834 -22.49 21.66 -21.66
CA SER A 834 -22.05 21.83 -20.28
C SER A 834 -22.77 20.80 -19.42
N ASN A 835 -22.06 19.74 -19.05
CA ASN A 835 -22.57 18.70 -18.16
C ASN A 835 -22.36 19.13 -16.72
N GLN A 836 -23.43 19.43 -15.98
CA GLN A 836 -23.36 19.87 -14.58
C GLN A 836 -23.97 18.80 -13.68
N VAL A 837 -23.13 18.03 -12.99
CA VAL A 837 -23.53 16.96 -12.07
C VAL A 837 -23.47 17.48 -10.63
N LEU A 838 -24.64 17.73 -10.05
CA LEU A 838 -24.78 18.09 -8.64
C LEU A 838 -24.94 16.81 -7.80
N LEU A 839 -24.01 16.60 -6.87
CA LEU A 839 -24.04 15.48 -5.93
C LEU A 839 -24.47 15.98 -4.55
N SER A 840 -25.59 15.45 -4.07
CA SER A 840 -26.24 15.87 -2.83
C SER A 840 -26.37 14.69 -1.85
N PRO A 841 -25.38 14.52 -0.95
CA PRO A 841 -25.51 13.64 0.21
C PRO A 841 -26.78 13.95 1.01
N GLN A 842 -27.53 12.92 1.37
CA GLN A 842 -28.76 13.03 2.17
C GLN A 842 -28.43 12.93 3.66
N TRP A 843 -27.99 14.05 4.23
CA TRP A 843 -27.55 14.15 5.62
C TRP A 843 -28.68 13.80 6.62
N PRO A 844 -28.35 13.22 7.79
CA PRO A 844 -29.32 12.96 8.85
C PRO A 844 -30.08 14.21 9.31
N ALA A 845 -31.28 14.01 9.84
CA ALA A 845 -32.13 15.09 10.36
C ALA A 845 -31.40 15.92 11.44
N GLY A 846 -31.49 17.26 11.34
CA GLY A 846 -30.82 18.19 12.25
C GLY A 846 -29.38 18.57 11.84
N VAL A 847 -28.82 17.93 10.80
CA VAL A 847 -27.47 18.22 10.31
C VAL A 847 -27.47 19.22 9.15
N ALA A 848 -28.50 19.28 8.29
CA ALA A 848 -28.44 20.03 7.03
C ALA A 848 -29.63 20.99 6.77
N ALA A 849 -29.32 22.08 6.07
CA ALA A 849 -30.28 22.85 5.26
C ALA A 849 -30.61 22.09 3.96
N ALA A 850 -31.70 22.45 3.28
CA ALA A 850 -32.06 21.86 1.99
C ALA A 850 -30.92 21.98 0.96
N ALA A 851 -30.84 21.03 0.02
CA ALA A 851 -29.93 21.10 -1.11
C ALA A 851 -30.11 22.43 -1.87
N VAL A 852 -29.00 23.06 -2.26
CA VAL A 852 -29.03 24.29 -3.07
C VAL A 852 -28.70 23.96 -4.52
N THR A 853 -29.40 24.63 -5.43
CA THR A 853 -29.10 24.59 -6.87
C THR A 853 -28.21 25.79 -7.21
N PRO A 854 -26.96 25.58 -7.66
CA PRO A 854 -26.05 26.67 -7.99
C PRO A 854 -26.46 27.39 -9.29
N LYS A 855 -25.93 28.61 -9.49
CA LYS A 855 -25.93 29.25 -10.82
C LYS A 855 -25.04 28.45 -11.78
N SER A 856 -25.44 28.41 -13.05
CA SER A 856 -24.62 27.85 -14.12
C SER A 856 -23.50 28.83 -14.50
N VAL A 857 -22.25 28.43 -14.34
CA VAL A 857 -21.07 29.26 -14.67
C VAL A 857 -20.06 28.44 -15.46
N PRO A 858 -19.52 28.93 -16.59
CA PRO A 858 -18.48 28.23 -17.33
C PRO A 858 -17.26 27.91 -16.45
N VAL A 859 -16.65 26.74 -16.62
CA VAL A 859 -15.52 26.22 -15.81
C VAL A 859 -14.37 27.24 -15.75
N GLN A 860 -14.02 27.84 -16.89
CA GLN A 860 -12.97 28.87 -17.00
C GLN A 860 -13.23 30.15 -16.18
N SER A 861 -14.45 30.35 -15.71
CA SER A 861 -14.89 31.52 -14.94
C SER A 861 -15.13 31.19 -13.48
N TRP A 862 -14.67 30.03 -13.01
CA TRP A 862 -14.83 29.62 -11.62
C TRP A 862 -14.00 30.49 -10.68
N SER A 863 -14.64 30.90 -9.60
CA SER A 863 -14.04 31.64 -8.50
C SER A 863 -14.69 31.16 -7.20
N LEU A 864 -14.17 31.62 -6.05
CA LEU A 864 -14.74 31.28 -4.74
C LEU A 864 -16.21 31.72 -4.60
N THR A 865 -16.66 32.71 -5.38
CA THR A 865 -18.01 33.28 -5.28
C THR A 865 -18.86 33.07 -6.51
N SER A 866 -18.36 32.40 -7.55
CA SER A 866 -19.04 32.37 -8.86
C SER A 866 -20.41 31.67 -8.83
N HIS A 867 -20.63 30.69 -7.93
CA HIS A 867 -21.90 29.95 -7.82
C HIS A 867 -22.73 30.33 -6.58
N ASN A 868 -22.45 31.49 -5.97
CA ASN A 868 -23.23 32.02 -4.84
C ASN A 868 -24.62 32.50 -5.25
#